data_AF-A0A8S1NXN2-F1
#
_entry.id   AF-A0A8S1NXN2-F1
#
_cell.length_a   1.000
_cell.length_b   1.000
_cell.length_c   1.000
_cell.angle_alpha   90.00
_cell.angle_beta   90.00
_cell.angle_gamma   90.00
#
_symmetry.space_group_name_H-M   'P 1'
#
loop_
_entity.id
_entity.type
_entity.pdbx_description
1 polymer ?
#
loop_
_entity_poly.entity_id
_entity_poly.type
_entity_poly.pdbx_seq_one_letter_code
_entity_poly.pdbx_strand_id
1 'polypeptide(L)'
;MNYQKIEGAEEIEEFNFVEVKKKIKKIKKIIVEPKVTQAVQNSETVGPDATKPQQTILDIILDNLPQSELYERSLMHRENINMVLSAFKSHIIITVSTDGHIKMWRKVFRLVEFIKHFRAHTGIVTCATLTDGHDKMASVSPADRTIKIFDILNQDLLDMIKLPFQPYGCEFVDTADVQQQLLLISDGNSGDIYVTESGKIMRMVKLHSQPVKQMKYLSNYQFMFTIDTSGRIEIWDPITQDFPKQVYAKPQFKIQFSSKVGTDLYELMQHKLQCFGMCMSNMQKLIVLYVSDKKLRVFNIQSGKIILTLDESIEAITNRQNDQASYPLLHIEQQDFERRLLIEKDIDKQPEQLKQITMCFDETDQILIYPTFIGIKFIYIKTGELVKLLGKMESSQRFMRVALYQGPSMKNTQNEQSHSSLNRKETDPTLYISAHKSNKFYVFSRRIPEDLADKPWTVARDVLNEPLNLIQQSISVMSDNKNKTLSGCQAIIQTTFGEIYINLFPNETPKTVENFIQHSKNGYYDGLIFHRVQQGFMIQTGCPKGNGTGGESIWGGEFQDEFHPELRHDKPFTVSMANAGPNSNTSQFFITVCPTPWLDDKHTIFGRVYKGMNIVVQISEVETDDFDKPLNDIKIIAIKIL
;
A
#
# COMPACT_ATOMS: atom_id res chain seq x y z
N MET A 1 73.54 20.28 47.32
CA MET A 1 72.93 21.38 46.54
C MET A 1 71.44 21.41 46.89
N ASN A 2 71.08 22.07 48.00
CA ASN A 2 70.54 23.44 48.06
C ASN A 2 69.24 23.66 47.26
N TYR A 3 68.13 23.81 48.01
CA TYR A 3 66.97 24.72 47.86
C TYR A 3 66.23 24.75 46.49
N GLN A 4 64.90 24.90 46.39
CA GLN A 4 64.00 25.79 47.14
C GLN A 4 62.52 25.49 46.78
N LYS A 5 61.60 25.66 47.74
CA LYS A 5 60.16 25.83 47.52
C LYS A 5 59.87 27.10 46.71
N ILE A 6 58.87 27.07 45.84
CA ILE A 6 58.02 28.23 45.55
C ILE A 6 56.55 27.78 45.60
N GLU A 7 55.80 28.45 46.48
CA GLU A 7 54.35 28.40 46.65
C GLU A 7 53.65 29.21 45.57
N GLY A 8 52.42 28.81 45.24
CA GLY A 8 51.50 29.55 44.39
C GLY A 8 50.15 28.84 44.41
N ALA A 9 49.41 29.03 45.50
CA ALA A 9 47.98 28.71 45.57
C ALA A 9 47.21 29.72 44.72
N GLU A 10 46.22 29.27 43.95
CA GLU A 10 44.84 29.78 44.01
C GLU A 10 43.91 29.05 43.03
N GLU A 11 42.72 28.75 43.54
CA GLU A 11 41.46 28.44 42.84
C GLU A 11 41.35 27.12 42.06
N ILE A 12 41.03 26.05 42.81
CA ILE A 12 40.23 24.94 42.29
C ILE A 12 38.81 25.47 42.10
N GLU A 13 38.45 25.89 40.87
CA GLU A 13 37.05 26.10 40.51
C GLU A 13 36.31 24.76 40.69
N GLU A 14 35.40 24.74 41.67
CA GLU A 14 34.41 23.68 41.82
C GLU A 14 33.72 23.45 40.48
N PHE A 15 33.91 22.26 39.92
CA PHE A 15 33.23 21.78 38.72
C PHE A 15 31.72 21.96 38.92
N ASN A 16 31.17 23.02 38.33
CA ASN A 16 29.77 23.36 38.47
C ASN A 16 28.93 22.35 37.66
N PHE A 17 28.59 21.23 38.31
CA PHE A 17 27.74 20.17 37.76
C PHE A 17 26.39 20.70 37.24
N VAL A 18 25.95 21.89 37.70
CA VAL A 18 24.73 22.56 37.21
C VAL A 18 24.94 23.13 35.81
N GLU A 19 26.14 23.61 35.48
CA GLU A 19 26.44 24.19 34.17
C GLU A 19 26.70 23.12 33.11
N VAL A 20 27.30 22.00 33.50
CA VAL A 20 27.40 20.78 32.67
C VAL A 20 26.01 20.18 32.46
N LYS A 21 25.16 20.11 33.48
CA LYS A 21 23.74 19.71 33.31
C LYS A 21 22.96 20.70 32.45
N LYS A 22 23.22 22.02 32.51
CA LYS A 22 22.63 23.02 31.60
C LYS A 22 23.13 22.87 30.18
N LYS A 23 24.42 22.57 29.94
CA LYS A 23 24.97 22.25 28.61
C LYS A 23 24.41 20.93 28.07
N ILE A 24 24.24 19.90 28.90
CA ILE A 24 23.57 18.64 28.52
C ILE A 24 22.06 18.87 28.26
N LYS A 25 21.40 19.79 28.99
CA LYS A 25 20.02 20.25 28.69
C LYS A 25 19.94 21.08 27.41
N LYS A 26 20.99 21.84 27.06
CA LYS A 26 21.09 22.60 25.80
C LYS A 26 21.46 21.71 24.61
N ILE A 27 22.11 20.57 24.86
CA ILE A 27 22.44 19.51 23.88
C ILE A 27 21.30 18.49 23.73
N LYS A 28 20.28 18.49 24.62
CA LYS A 28 18.91 18.08 24.27
C LYS A 28 18.29 19.10 23.30
N LYS A 29 18.90 19.27 22.13
CA LYS A 29 18.35 19.94 20.96
C LYS A 29 17.12 19.11 20.53
N ILE A 30 15.95 19.58 20.97
CA ILE A 30 14.62 19.40 20.35
C ILE A 30 14.40 17.98 19.77
N ILE A 31 14.43 16.97 20.64
CA ILE A 31 13.59 15.79 20.44
C ILE A 31 12.22 16.24 20.93
N VAL A 32 11.34 16.62 20.02
CA VAL A 32 9.95 16.83 20.40
C VAL A 32 9.34 15.45 20.57
N GLU A 33 9.07 15.11 21.81
CA GLU A 33 8.17 14.00 22.12
C GLU A 33 6.75 14.44 21.71
N PRO A 34 6.06 13.71 20.82
CA PRO A 34 4.75 14.13 20.33
C PRO A 34 3.76 14.09 21.49
N LYS A 35 3.46 15.25 22.08
CA LYS A 35 2.43 15.36 23.11
C LYS A 35 1.06 15.15 22.49
N VAL A 36 0.25 14.33 23.13
CA VAL A 36 -1.16 14.12 22.76
C VAL A 36 -1.98 15.22 23.45
N THR A 37 -2.63 16.10 22.69
CA THR A 37 -3.70 16.93 23.24
C THR A 37 -5.00 16.13 23.19
N GLN A 38 -5.59 15.87 24.36
CA GLN A 38 -6.93 15.28 24.43
C GLN A 38 -7.93 16.26 23.80
N ALA A 39 -8.53 15.87 22.68
CA ALA A 39 -9.78 16.49 22.24
C ALA A 39 -10.85 16.09 23.26
N VAL A 40 -11.26 17.05 24.09
CA VAL A 40 -12.30 16.87 25.11
C VAL A 40 -13.61 16.50 24.40
N GLN A 41 -14.05 15.26 24.54
CA GLN A 41 -15.42 14.85 24.28
C GLN A 41 -16.29 15.35 25.44
N ASN A 42 -16.81 16.57 25.34
CA ASN A 42 -17.94 16.99 26.16
C ASN A 42 -19.23 16.76 25.37
N SER A 43 -19.89 15.64 25.64
CA SER A 43 -21.30 15.45 25.33
C SER A 43 -22.13 16.16 26.40
N GLU A 44 -22.39 17.45 26.20
CA GLU A 44 -23.47 18.15 26.90
C GLU A 44 -24.59 18.45 25.90
N THR A 45 -25.81 18.11 26.30
CA THR A 45 -27.05 18.36 25.58
C THR A 45 -27.24 19.86 25.35
N VAL A 46 -27.05 20.33 24.12
CA VAL A 46 -27.29 21.73 23.73
C VAL A 46 -28.68 21.86 23.12
N GLY A 47 -29.49 22.76 23.68
CA GLY A 47 -30.81 23.16 23.16
C GLY A 47 -30.72 23.83 21.77
N PRO A 48 -31.86 24.13 21.13
CA PRO A 48 -31.94 24.36 19.70
C PRO A 48 -31.60 25.80 19.28
N ASP A 49 -30.50 26.37 19.79
CA ASP A 49 -29.98 27.68 19.35
C ASP A 49 -28.50 27.86 19.72
N ALA A 50 -27.61 27.07 19.10
CA ALA A 50 -26.17 27.29 19.16
C ALA A 50 -25.59 27.50 17.76
N THR A 51 -25.09 28.71 17.53
CA THR A 51 -24.26 29.10 16.39
C THR A 51 -23.12 28.10 16.19
N LYS A 52 -23.00 27.54 14.98
CA LYS A 52 -21.94 26.56 14.62
C LYS A 52 -20.54 27.10 14.98
N PRO A 53 -19.68 26.31 15.63
CA PRO A 53 -18.32 26.75 15.98
C PRO A 53 -17.51 27.08 14.72
N GLN A 54 -16.73 28.17 14.75
CA GLN A 54 -15.76 28.49 13.69
C GLN A 54 -14.69 27.40 13.63
N GLN A 55 -14.62 26.68 12.50
CA GLN A 55 -13.57 25.67 12.25
C GLN A 55 -12.18 26.32 12.29
N THR A 56 -11.22 25.67 12.95
CA THR A 56 -9.84 26.15 12.95
C THR A 56 -9.16 25.82 11.61
N ILE A 57 -8.07 26.52 11.27
CA ILE A 57 -7.30 26.25 10.03
C ILE A 57 -6.81 24.80 9.98
N LEU A 58 -6.45 24.23 11.13
CA LEU A 58 -5.96 22.85 11.22
C LEU A 58 -7.07 21.85 10.91
N ASP A 59 -8.30 22.10 11.35
CA ASP A 59 -9.46 21.27 11.04
C ASP A 59 -9.71 21.21 9.53
N ILE A 60 -9.59 22.35 8.84
CA ILE A 60 -9.75 22.43 7.38
C ILE A 60 -8.67 21.60 6.65
N ILE A 61 -7.43 21.62 7.15
CA ILE A 61 -6.34 20.80 6.58
C ILE A 61 -6.63 19.31 6.81
N LEU A 62 -7.07 18.94 8.02
CA LEU A 62 -7.40 17.55 8.36
C LEU A 62 -8.61 17.00 7.62
N ASP A 63 -9.57 17.87 7.32
CA ASP A 63 -10.70 17.55 6.44
C ASP A 63 -10.19 17.20 5.03
N ASN A 64 -9.14 17.85 4.54
CA ASN A 64 -8.49 17.57 3.25
C ASN A 64 -7.53 16.38 3.24
N LEU A 65 -7.59 15.51 4.25
CA LEU A 65 -6.82 14.28 4.35
C LEU A 65 -7.73 13.05 4.52
N PRO A 66 -7.21 11.83 4.30
CA PRO A 66 -7.94 10.61 4.63
C PRO A 66 -8.33 10.59 6.11
N GLN A 67 -9.50 10.02 6.40
CA GLN A 67 -10.09 10.01 7.74
C GLN A 67 -10.29 8.60 8.30
N SER A 68 -10.47 7.59 7.44
CA SER A 68 -10.73 6.22 7.90
C SER A 68 -9.48 5.57 8.49
N GLU A 69 -9.62 4.98 9.68
CA GLU A 69 -8.56 4.22 10.34
C GLU A 69 -8.23 2.90 9.62
N LEU A 70 -9.19 2.38 8.85
CA LEU A 70 -9.08 1.14 8.08
C LEU A 70 -8.86 1.47 6.59
N TYR A 71 -8.09 0.63 5.88
CA TYR A 71 -7.99 0.77 4.43
C TYR A 71 -9.34 0.42 3.79
N GLU A 72 -9.79 1.24 2.85
CA GLU A 72 -11.03 1.07 2.08
C GLU A 72 -10.94 -0.19 1.21
N ARG A 73 -9.87 -0.31 0.43
CA ARG A 73 -9.61 -1.42 -0.49
C ARG A 73 -8.14 -1.75 -0.61
N SER A 74 -7.82 -2.97 -1.03
CA SER A 74 -6.49 -3.33 -1.49
C SER A 74 -6.51 -3.86 -2.93
N LEU A 75 -5.43 -3.61 -3.66
CA LEU A 75 -5.19 -4.03 -5.04
C LEU A 75 -3.83 -4.70 -5.12
N MET A 76 -3.60 -5.59 -6.08
CA MET A 76 -2.47 -6.52 -6.06
C MET A 76 -1.58 -6.54 -7.32
N HIS A 77 -0.33 -6.92 -7.07
CA HIS A 77 0.68 -7.40 -8.01
C HIS A 77 0.87 -8.91 -7.86
N ARG A 78 1.63 -9.52 -8.78
CA ARG A 78 2.13 -10.89 -8.65
C ARG A 78 3.09 -11.01 -7.49
N GLU A 79 4.07 -10.12 -7.52
CA GLU A 79 5.18 -10.06 -6.58
C GLU A 79 5.07 -8.88 -5.64
N ASN A 80 5.95 -8.85 -4.63
CA ASN A 80 5.97 -7.81 -3.62
C ASN A 80 6.13 -6.41 -4.22
N ILE A 81 5.39 -5.44 -3.69
CA ILE A 81 5.47 -4.05 -4.15
C ILE A 81 6.66 -3.36 -3.49
N ASN A 82 7.56 -2.83 -4.33
CA ASN A 82 8.75 -2.10 -3.91
C ASN A 82 8.62 -0.57 -4.04
N MET A 83 7.63 -0.03 -4.75
CA MET A 83 7.45 1.42 -4.87
C MET A 83 6.00 1.78 -5.14
N VAL A 84 5.57 2.92 -4.61
CA VAL A 84 4.26 3.53 -4.85
C VAL A 84 4.48 5.01 -5.07
N LEU A 85 4.00 5.55 -6.19
CA LEU A 85 4.10 6.95 -6.58
C LEU A 85 2.72 7.48 -6.97
N SER A 86 2.48 8.77 -6.70
CA SER A 86 1.23 9.46 -6.99
C SER A 86 1.48 10.62 -7.95
N ALA A 87 1.17 10.42 -9.23
CA ALA A 87 1.15 11.46 -10.25
C ALA A 87 -0.20 12.21 -10.19
N PHE A 88 -0.45 12.90 -9.06
CA PHE A 88 -1.79 13.42 -8.75
C PHE A 88 -2.33 14.45 -9.76
N LYS A 89 -1.45 15.21 -10.44
CA LYS A 89 -1.82 16.16 -11.52
C LYS A 89 -2.42 15.45 -12.73
N SER A 90 -1.98 14.23 -13.00
CA SER A 90 -2.39 13.38 -14.14
C SER A 90 -3.42 12.33 -13.74
N HIS A 91 -3.89 12.34 -12.48
CA HIS A 91 -4.80 11.34 -11.92
C HIS A 91 -4.30 9.89 -12.02
N ILE A 92 -2.97 9.68 -11.97
CA ILE A 92 -2.36 8.36 -12.12
C ILE A 92 -1.59 7.97 -10.87
N ILE A 93 -1.79 6.74 -10.44
CA ILE A 93 -1.03 6.08 -9.38
C ILE A 93 -0.14 5.04 -10.04
N ILE A 94 1.11 4.99 -9.61
CA ILE A 94 2.11 4.07 -10.19
C ILE A 94 2.61 3.19 -9.07
N THR A 95 2.66 1.90 -9.35
CA THR A 95 3.14 0.89 -8.41
C THR A 95 4.15 0.01 -9.11
N VAL A 96 5.24 -0.30 -8.42
CA VAL A 96 6.37 -1.05 -8.96
C VAL A 96 6.64 -2.26 -8.08
N SER A 97 6.74 -3.43 -8.67
CA SER A 97 7.04 -4.68 -7.97
C SER A 97 8.54 -5.00 -7.96
N THR A 98 8.95 -5.91 -7.07
CA THR A 98 10.34 -6.34 -6.89
C THR A 98 10.93 -7.06 -8.10
N ASP A 99 10.10 -7.62 -8.97
CA ASP A 99 10.48 -8.33 -10.20
C ASP A 99 10.56 -7.40 -11.44
N GLY A 100 10.36 -6.10 -11.27
CA GLY A 100 10.53 -5.12 -12.35
C GLY A 100 9.26 -4.77 -13.12
N HIS A 101 8.09 -5.24 -12.68
CA HIS A 101 6.83 -4.84 -13.29
C HIS A 101 6.32 -3.50 -12.75
N ILE A 102 5.80 -2.67 -13.66
CA ILE A 102 5.20 -1.36 -13.34
C ILE A 102 3.74 -1.42 -13.75
N LYS A 103 2.84 -1.14 -12.81
CA LYS A 103 1.41 -0.98 -13.07
C LYS A 103 1.01 0.47 -12.85
N MET A 104 0.24 1.00 -13.80
CA MET A 104 -0.39 2.31 -13.73
C MET A 104 -1.88 2.14 -13.47
N TRP A 105 -2.41 2.96 -12.55
CA TRP A 105 -3.79 2.95 -12.11
C TRP A 105 -4.37 4.35 -12.26
N ARG A 106 -5.62 4.47 -12.71
CA ARG A 106 -6.33 5.73 -12.83
C ARG A 106 -7.08 5.99 -11.54
N LYS A 107 -6.86 7.17 -10.98
CA LYS A 107 -7.69 7.67 -9.89
C LYS A 107 -8.95 8.29 -10.46
N VAL A 108 -10.08 7.62 -10.26
CA VAL A 108 -11.43 8.14 -10.55
C VAL A 108 -12.09 8.57 -9.23
N PHE A 109 -13.19 9.31 -9.27
CA PHE A 109 -13.91 9.67 -8.04
C PHE A 109 -14.25 8.41 -7.23
N ARG A 110 -13.70 8.32 -6.01
CA ARG A 110 -13.88 7.20 -5.07
C ARG A 110 -13.42 5.82 -5.55
N LEU A 111 -12.77 5.71 -6.71
CA LEU A 111 -12.35 4.44 -7.30
C LEU A 111 -10.93 4.52 -7.88
N VAL A 112 -10.31 3.36 -8.00
CA VAL A 112 -8.98 3.18 -8.60
C VAL A 112 -9.09 2.08 -9.62
N GLU A 113 -8.81 2.41 -10.88
CA GLU A 113 -8.98 1.51 -12.01
C GLU A 113 -7.61 1.11 -12.56
N PHE A 114 -7.46 -0.15 -12.96
CA PHE A 114 -6.26 -0.58 -13.65
C PHE A 114 -6.22 0.01 -15.06
N ILE A 115 -5.09 0.61 -15.44
CA ILE A 115 -4.89 1.18 -16.78
C ILE A 115 -4.02 0.25 -17.62
N LYS A 116 -2.76 0.09 -17.19
CA LYS A 116 -1.72 -0.51 -18.01
C LYS A 116 -0.66 -1.19 -17.16
N HIS A 117 -0.10 -2.24 -17.71
CA HIS A 117 0.97 -3.03 -17.12
C HIS A 117 2.16 -3.07 -18.05
N PHE A 118 3.32 -2.72 -17.51
CA PHE A 118 4.60 -2.81 -18.18
C PHE A 118 5.47 -3.87 -17.50
N ARG A 119 6.02 -4.78 -18.29
CA ARG A 119 7.21 -5.54 -17.90
C ARG A 119 8.43 -4.66 -18.14
N ALA A 120 8.60 -3.67 -17.25
CA ALA A 120 9.57 -2.61 -17.43
C ALA A 120 10.99 -3.13 -17.27
N HIS A 121 11.31 -3.88 -16.22
CA HIS A 121 12.67 -4.34 -15.96
C HIS A 121 12.71 -5.86 -15.79
N THR A 122 13.89 -6.47 -15.89
CA THR A 122 14.07 -7.91 -15.63
C THR A 122 14.37 -8.22 -14.17
N GLY A 123 14.57 -7.19 -13.35
CA GLY A 123 14.85 -7.32 -11.93
C GLY A 123 14.37 -6.10 -11.15
N ILE A 124 14.84 -5.97 -9.92
CA ILE A 124 14.37 -4.94 -9.00
C ILE A 124 14.59 -3.53 -9.54
N VAL A 125 13.55 -2.70 -9.41
CA VAL A 125 13.64 -1.26 -9.66
C VAL A 125 14.10 -0.60 -8.37
N THR A 126 15.29 -0.01 -8.37
CA THR A 126 15.88 0.64 -7.18
C THR A 126 15.41 2.07 -7.01
N CYS A 127 15.07 2.75 -8.10
CA CYS A 127 14.58 4.13 -8.07
C CYS A 127 13.57 4.34 -9.18
N ALA A 128 12.51 5.05 -8.85
CA ALA A 128 11.60 5.65 -9.82
C ALA A 128 11.28 7.07 -9.37
N THR A 129 11.33 8.02 -10.31
CA THR A 129 11.12 9.44 -10.03
C THR A 129 10.18 10.05 -11.06
N LEU A 130 9.42 11.06 -10.63
CA LEU A 130 8.51 11.83 -11.47
C LEU A 130 9.13 13.19 -11.77
N THR A 131 8.83 13.74 -12.93
CA THR A 131 9.08 15.16 -13.21
C THR A 131 8.20 16.05 -12.35
N ASP A 132 8.57 17.31 -12.08
CA ASP A 132 7.73 18.24 -11.30
C ASP A 132 6.32 18.43 -11.89
N GLY A 133 6.18 18.28 -13.21
CA GLY A 133 4.91 18.31 -13.93
C GLY A 133 4.04 17.05 -13.75
N HIS A 134 4.61 15.94 -13.27
CA HIS A 134 4.00 14.60 -13.26
C HIS A 134 3.56 14.10 -14.65
N ASP A 135 4.26 14.56 -15.70
CA ASP A 135 4.05 14.17 -17.10
C ASP A 135 4.93 12.99 -17.51
N LYS A 136 6.13 12.86 -16.93
CA LYS A 136 7.05 11.75 -17.21
C LYS A 136 7.52 11.08 -15.92
N MET A 137 7.92 9.83 -16.07
CA MET A 137 8.57 9.04 -15.03
C MET A 137 9.83 8.39 -15.58
N ALA A 138 10.89 8.35 -14.79
CA ALA A 138 12.04 7.49 -15.06
C ALA A 138 12.08 6.36 -14.04
N SER A 139 12.41 5.15 -14.47
CA SER A 139 12.71 4.00 -13.61
C SER A 139 14.07 3.40 -13.93
N VAL A 140 14.74 2.92 -12.88
CA VAL A 140 16.11 2.42 -12.93
C VAL A 140 16.17 1.00 -12.40
N SER A 141 16.87 0.12 -13.10
CA SER A 141 17.22 -1.20 -12.58
C SER A 141 18.73 -1.51 -12.72
N PRO A 142 19.41 -1.89 -11.62
CA PRO A 142 20.79 -2.37 -11.68
C PRO A 142 20.94 -3.70 -12.44
N ALA A 143 19.89 -4.53 -12.43
CA ALA A 143 19.93 -5.88 -12.96
C ALA A 143 20.04 -5.91 -14.49
N ASP A 144 19.27 -5.05 -15.18
CA ASP A 144 19.36 -4.91 -16.64
C ASP A 144 20.29 -3.77 -17.10
N ARG A 145 20.77 -2.94 -16.16
CA ARG A 145 21.59 -1.74 -16.42
C ARG A 145 20.90 -0.78 -17.37
N THR A 146 19.59 -0.62 -17.23
CA THR A 146 18.80 0.29 -18.06
C THR A 146 18.07 1.33 -17.24
N ILE A 147 17.76 2.43 -17.92
CA ILE A 147 16.78 3.41 -17.50
C ILE A 147 15.67 3.45 -18.52
N LYS A 148 14.45 3.47 -18.03
CA LYS A 148 13.26 3.55 -18.87
C LYS A 148 12.48 4.80 -18.52
N ILE A 149 12.17 5.60 -19.55
CA ILE A 149 11.42 6.84 -19.43
C ILE A 149 10.02 6.58 -19.96
N PHE A 150 9.02 6.88 -19.15
CA PHE A 150 7.60 6.68 -19.45
C PHE A 150 6.91 8.03 -19.56
N ASP A 151 6.03 8.14 -20.54
CA ASP A 151 5.00 9.17 -20.61
C ASP A 151 3.83 8.73 -19.74
N ILE A 152 3.52 9.52 -18.72
CA ILE A 152 2.43 9.23 -17.78
C ILE A 152 1.08 9.58 -18.39
N LEU A 153 0.99 10.64 -19.18
CA LEU A 153 -0.27 11.08 -19.79
C LEU A 153 -0.71 10.11 -20.88
N ASN A 154 0.21 9.79 -21.80
CA ASN A 154 -0.04 8.86 -22.91
C ASN A 154 0.10 7.39 -22.49
N GLN A 155 0.62 7.13 -21.29
CA GLN A 155 0.82 5.80 -20.73
C GLN A 155 1.69 4.93 -21.65
N ASP A 156 2.81 5.46 -22.12
CA ASP A 156 3.70 4.77 -23.07
C ASP A 156 5.17 4.84 -22.62
N LEU A 157 5.97 3.89 -23.09
CA LEU A 157 7.41 3.92 -22.91
C LEU A 157 8.01 4.85 -23.99
N LEU A 158 8.62 5.96 -23.56
CA LEU A 158 9.24 6.93 -24.46
C LEU A 158 10.64 6.49 -24.89
N ASP A 159 11.48 6.10 -23.93
CA ASP A 159 12.88 5.80 -24.21
C ASP A 159 13.42 4.71 -23.28
N MET A 160 14.42 3.98 -23.78
CA MET A 160 15.16 2.96 -23.06
C MET A 160 16.65 3.20 -23.25
N ILE A 161 17.31 3.66 -22.19
CA ILE A 161 18.72 3.98 -22.18
C ILE A 161 19.48 2.84 -21.53
N LYS A 162 20.40 2.20 -22.26
CA LYS A 162 21.30 1.18 -21.73
C LYS A 162 22.59 1.82 -21.24
N LEU A 163 22.99 1.52 -20.01
CA LEU A 163 24.14 2.13 -19.36
C LEU A 163 25.32 1.14 -19.26
N PRO A 164 26.57 1.64 -19.30
CA PRO A 164 27.74 0.80 -19.15
C PRO A 164 28.01 0.38 -17.68
N PHE A 165 27.38 1.05 -16.72
CA PHE A 165 27.50 0.81 -15.28
C PHE A 165 26.18 0.32 -14.66
N GLN A 166 26.18 0.02 -13.36
CA GLN A 166 24.97 -0.39 -12.63
C GLN A 166 24.30 0.83 -12.01
N PRO A 167 23.18 1.33 -12.57
CA PRO A 167 22.53 2.52 -12.04
C PRO A 167 21.78 2.21 -10.74
N TYR A 168 21.73 3.17 -9.82
CA TYR A 168 21.02 3.02 -8.54
C TYR A 168 19.89 4.04 -8.36
N GLY A 169 20.19 5.34 -8.49
CA GLY A 169 19.25 6.45 -8.34
C GLY A 169 19.11 7.25 -9.63
N CYS A 170 17.96 7.89 -9.82
CA CYS A 170 17.77 8.87 -10.89
C CYS A 170 16.93 10.06 -10.41
N GLU A 171 17.12 11.22 -11.05
CA GLU A 171 16.35 12.42 -10.79
C GLU A 171 16.30 13.32 -12.04
N PHE A 172 15.11 13.83 -12.37
CA PHE A 172 14.96 14.83 -13.43
C PHE A 172 15.41 16.20 -12.96
N VAL A 173 16.04 16.95 -13.86
CA VAL A 173 16.43 18.34 -13.65
C VAL A 173 15.76 19.17 -14.73
N ASP A 174 14.83 20.02 -14.29
CA ASP A 174 14.08 20.94 -15.13
C ASP A 174 14.53 22.38 -14.82
N THR A 175 15.55 22.82 -15.54
CA THR A 175 16.12 24.18 -15.44
C THR A 175 15.62 25.01 -16.60
N ALA A 176 15.13 26.23 -16.33
CA ALA A 176 14.70 27.17 -17.38
C ALA A 176 15.79 27.48 -18.43
N ASP A 177 17.07 27.32 -18.05
CA ASP A 177 18.22 27.61 -18.91
C ASP A 177 18.56 26.50 -19.92
N VAL A 178 18.02 25.29 -19.74
CA VAL A 178 18.32 24.16 -20.63
C VAL A 178 17.09 23.89 -21.49
N GLN A 179 17.28 23.90 -22.82
CA GLN A 179 16.20 23.67 -23.78
C GLN A 179 15.63 22.25 -23.71
N GLN A 180 16.40 21.29 -23.18
CA GLN A 180 16.01 19.89 -23.01
C GLN A 180 16.14 19.47 -21.55
N GLN A 181 15.22 18.61 -21.12
CA GLN A 181 15.19 18.10 -19.76
C GLN A 181 16.39 17.19 -19.49
N LEU A 182 17.14 17.50 -18.44
CA LEU A 182 18.28 16.70 -18.00
C LEU A 182 17.81 15.56 -17.10
N LEU A 183 18.48 14.42 -17.16
CA LEU A 183 18.25 13.29 -16.27
C LEU A 183 19.58 12.86 -15.64
N LEU A 184 19.66 12.95 -14.32
CA LEU A 184 20.84 12.56 -13.54
C LEU A 184 20.70 11.12 -13.07
N ILE A 185 21.81 10.40 -13.07
CA ILE A 185 21.87 8.97 -12.77
C ILE A 185 23.05 8.70 -11.85
N SER A 186 22.84 8.08 -10.70
CA SER A 186 23.94 7.65 -9.85
C SER A 186 24.36 6.21 -10.17
N ASP A 187 25.67 5.96 -10.11
CA ASP A 187 26.21 4.61 -10.09
C ASP A 187 25.99 3.97 -8.71
N GLY A 188 25.64 2.68 -8.69
CA GLY A 188 25.47 1.90 -7.48
C GLY A 188 26.79 1.47 -6.83
N ASN A 189 27.89 1.44 -7.59
CA ASN A 189 29.19 0.95 -7.11
C ASN A 189 30.20 2.07 -6.85
N SER A 190 29.95 3.27 -7.37
CA SER A 190 30.85 4.43 -7.26
C SER A 190 30.07 5.69 -6.85
N GLY A 191 30.77 6.70 -6.35
CA GLY A 191 30.18 8.01 -6.04
C GLY A 191 29.96 8.90 -7.26
N ASP A 192 30.03 8.33 -8.47
CA ASP A 192 29.93 9.06 -9.73
C ASP A 192 28.46 9.27 -10.11
N ILE A 193 28.13 10.50 -10.54
CA ILE A 193 26.80 10.88 -11.04
C ILE A 193 26.93 11.24 -12.52
N TYR A 194 26.14 10.59 -13.37
CA TYR A 194 26.12 10.83 -14.81
C TYR A 194 24.95 11.73 -15.17
N VAL A 195 25.23 12.78 -15.95
CA VAL A 195 24.20 13.67 -16.50
C VAL A 195 23.89 13.23 -17.91
N THR A 196 22.61 12.99 -18.18
CA THR A 196 22.11 12.61 -19.51
C THR A 196 21.18 13.68 -20.07
N GLU A 197 21.24 13.84 -21.38
CA GLU A 197 20.35 14.70 -22.17
C GLU A 197 19.94 13.90 -23.42
N SER A 198 18.63 13.82 -23.69
CA SER A 198 18.09 13.06 -24.82
C SER A 198 18.67 11.64 -24.97
N GLY A 199 18.78 10.93 -23.85
CA GLY A 199 19.24 9.54 -23.80
C GLY A 199 20.76 9.34 -23.91
N LYS A 200 21.55 10.42 -24.04
CA LYS A 200 23.01 10.35 -24.15
C LYS A 200 23.68 10.85 -22.88
N ILE A 201 24.71 10.13 -22.43
CA ILE A 201 25.58 10.57 -21.34
C ILE A 201 26.43 11.73 -21.85
N MET A 202 26.23 12.92 -21.28
CA MET A 202 27.00 14.10 -21.63
C MET A 202 28.26 14.23 -20.80
N ARG A 203 28.13 14.02 -19.49
CA ARG A 203 29.19 14.29 -18.51
C ARG A 203 29.03 13.46 -17.26
N MET A 204 30.14 13.35 -16.53
CA MET A 204 30.23 12.69 -15.23
C MET A 204 30.61 13.73 -14.17
N VAL A 205 29.96 13.67 -13.02
CA VAL A 205 30.14 14.56 -11.87
C VAL A 205 30.63 13.73 -10.69
N LYS A 206 31.76 14.12 -10.11
CA LYS A 206 32.44 13.38 -9.04
C LYS A 206 32.58 14.23 -7.78
N LEU A 207 31.54 14.21 -6.96
CA LEU A 207 31.50 14.97 -5.71
C LEU A 207 31.56 14.06 -4.47
N HIS A 208 31.01 12.84 -4.59
CA HIS A 208 30.99 11.84 -3.53
C HIS A 208 32.11 10.81 -3.69
N SER A 209 32.59 10.28 -2.55
CA SER A 209 33.54 9.16 -2.53
C SER A 209 32.84 7.79 -2.45
N GLN A 210 31.58 7.78 -2.02
CA GLN A 210 30.76 6.58 -1.83
C GLN A 210 29.49 6.66 -2.71
N PRO A 211 28.83 5.52 -3.00
CA PRO A 211 27.66 5.50 -3.86
C PRO A 211 26.52 6.41 -3.41
N VAL A 212 25.93 7.13 -4.36
CA VAL A 212 24.86 8.10 -4.10
C VAL A 212 23.51 7.39 -4.19
N LYS A 213 22.86 7.18 -3.03
CA LYS A 213 21.61 6.42 -2.94
C LYS A 213 20.36 7.27 -3.12
N GLN A 214 20.38 8.54 -2.73
CA GLN A 214 19.23 9.44 -2.81
C GLN A 214 19.66 10.77 -3.40
N MET A 215 18.86 11.28 -4.34
CA MET A 215 19.07 12.55 -5.02
C MET A 215 17.72 13.23 -5.23
N LYS A 216 17.65 14.54 -4.99
CA LYS A 216 16.48 15.35 -5.31
C LYS A 216 16.90 16.69 -5.91
N TYR A 217 16.21 17.10 -6.96
CA TYR A 217 16.39 18.40 -7.57
C TYR A 217 15.39 19.40 -6.96
N LEU A 218 15.88 20.56 -6.56
CA LEU A 218 15.06 21.63 -6.02
C LEU A 218 14.86 22.69 -7.10
N SER A 219 13.82 22.58 -7.92
CA SER A 219 13.54 23.52 -9.01
C SER A 219 13.35 24.98 -8.57
N ASN A 220 12.80 25.24 -7.37
CA ASN A 220 12.65 26.60 -6.84
C ASN A 220 13.98 27.26 -6.45
N TYR A 221 14.97 26.45 -6.03
CA TYR A 221 16.31 26.91 -5.64
C TYR A 221 17.38 26.69 -6.72
N GLN A 222 17.07 25.83 -7.70
CA GLN A 222 17.89 25.37 -8.81
C GLN A 222 19.20 24.69 -8.40
N PHE A 223 19.14 23.80 -7.42
CA PHE A 223 20.29 22.96 -7.04
C PHE A 223 19.87 21.51 -6.76
N MET A 224 20.87 20.63 -6.79
CA MET A 224 20.75 19.22 -6.41
C MET A 224 21.06 19.03 -4.93
N PHE A 225 20.21 18.27 -4.24
CA PHE A 225 20.47 17.74 -2.92
C PHE A 225 20.76 16.24 -3.04
N THR A 226 21.96 15.82 -2.66
CA THR A 226 22.45 14.45 -2.85
C THR A 226 23.05 13.90 -1.56
N ILE A 227 22.88 12.60 -1.32
CA ILE A 227 23.41 11.91 -0.15
C ILE A 227 23.99 10.54 -0.50
N ASP A 228 25.20 10.28 -0.01
CA ASP A 228 25.89 9.01 -0.20
C ASP A 228 25.61 7.99 0.91
N THR A 229 26.13 6.77 0.74
CA THR A 229 26.02 5.69 1.75
C THR A 229 26.76 5.97 3.05
N SER A 230 27.66 6.95 3.09
CA SER A 230 28.37 7.36 4.32
C SER A 230 27.61 8.41 5.13
N GLY A 231 26.50 8.93 4.59
CA GLY A 231 25.73 10.01 5.20
C GLY A 231 26.27 11.40 4.84
N ARG A 232 27.15 11.53 3.85
CA ARG A 232 27.64 12.82 3.37
C ARG A 232 26.58 13.48 2.50
N ILE A 233 26.16 14.67 2.92
CA ILE A 233 25.19 15.48 2.20
C ILE A 233 25.90 16.53 1.36
N GLU A 234 25.51 16.63 0.09
CA GLU A 234 26.04 17.62 -0.84
C GLU A 234 24.93 18.37 -1.57
N ILE A 235 25.15 19.69 -1.63
CA ILE A 235 24.31 20.66 -2.31
C ILE A 235 25.17 21.31 -3.38
N TRP A 236 24.75 21.23 -4.64
CA TRP A 236 25.53 21.65 -5.79
C TRP A 236 24.61 22.00 -6.97
N ASP A 237 25.08 22.86 -7.86
CA ASP A 237 24.35 23.26 -9.06
C ASP A 237 24.55 22.23 -10.18
N PRO A 238 23.48 21.65 -10.78
CA PRO A 238 23.61 20.63 -11.81
C PRO A 238 24.33 21.10 -13.09
N ILE A 239 24.35 22.40 -13.37
CA ILE A 239 24.98 22.99 -14.55
C ILE A 239 26.44 23.31 -14.25
N THR A 240 26.69 24.13 -13.22
CA THR A 240 28.05 24.63 -12.91
C THR A 240 28.89 23.65 -12.11
N GLN A 241 28.28 22.67 -11.42
CA GLN A 241 28.90 21.73 -10.48
C GLN A 241 29.51 22.37 -9.23
N ASP A 242 29.41 23.69 -9.11
CA ASP A 242 29.87 24.44 -7.95
C ASP A 242 28.80 24.46 -6.86
N PHE A 243 29.18 25.00 -5.70
CA PHE A 243 28.21 25.43 -4.71
C PHE A 243 27.23 26.44 -5.36
N PRO A 244 25.90 26.32 -5.14
CA PRO A 244 24.93 27.12 -5.88
C PRO A 244 25.17 28.62 -5.68
N LYS A 245 25.46 29.35 -6.76
CA LYS A 245 25.76 30.80 -6.70
C LYS A 245 24.53 31.68 -6.44
N GLN A 246 23.34 31.08 -6.25
CA GLN A 246 22.06 31.74 -5.91
C GLN A 246 21.63 32.88 -6.86
N VAL A 247 22.25 32.98 -8.04
CA VAL A 247 22.00 34.06 -9.00
C VAL A 247 20.59 33.99 -9.58
N TYR A 248 20.04 32.78 -9.70
CA TYR A 248 18.83 32.48 -10.45
C TYR A 248 17.64 32.07 -9.56
N ALA A 249 17.85 31.95 -8.24
CA ALA A 249 16.78 31.63 -7.32
C ALA A 249 15.80 32.80 -7.18
N LYS A 250 14.49 32.51 -7.11
CA LYS A 250 13.49 33.55 -6.83
C LYS A 250 13.85 34.23 -5.49
N PRO A 251 13.56 35.52 -5.27
CA PRO A 251 14.02 36.27 -4.09
C PRO A 251 13.67 35.60 -2.75
N GLN A 252 12.54 34.90 -2.71
CA GLN A 252 12.04 34.17 -1.55
C GLN A 252 12.71 32.80 -1.28
N PHE A 253 13.49 32.27 -2.23
CA PHE A 253 14.13 30.95 -2.18
C PHE A 253 15.66 31.06 -2.18
N LYS A 254 16.19 31.91 -1.31
CA LYS A 254 17.63 32.13 -1.16
C LYS A 254 18.18 31.38 0.04
N ILE A 255 19.25 30.59 -0.13
CA ILE A 255 19.93 29.92 0.99
C ILE A 255 20.65 30.96 1.85
N GLN A 256 20.53 30.85 3.18
CA GLN A 256 21.09 31.81 4.15
C GLN A 256 22.55 31.54 4.53
N PHE A 257 23.14 30.45 4.01
CA PHE A 257 24.52 30.09 4.29
C PHE A 257 25.35 30.03 3.00
N SER A 258 26.59 30.50 3.08
CA SER A 258 27.57 30.48 2.00
C SER A 258 28.55 29.31 2.11
N SER A 259 28.60 28.65 3.27
CA SER A 259 29.39 27.45 3.51
C SER A 259 28.60 26.46 4.35
N LYS A 260 28.96 25.18 4.28
CA LYS A 260 28.35 24.14 5.12
C LYS A 260 28.77 24.28 6.60
N VAL A 261 29.78 25.10 6.92
CA VAL A 261 30.27 25.34 8.28
C VAL A 261 29.23 26.19 9.03
N GLY A 262 28.50 25.58 9.94
CA GLY A 262 27.36 26.20 10.67
C GLY A 262 25.98 25.63 10.33
N THR A 263 25.93 24.66 9.40
CA THR A 263 24.73 23.86 9.10
C THR A 263 24.77 22.53 9.84
N ASP A 264 23.62 21.88 10.01
CA ASP A 264 23.53 20.54 10.62
C ASP A 264 23.69 19.42 9.53
N LEU A 265 24.07 19.78 8.30
CA LEU A 265 24.21 18.85 7.16
C LEU A 265 25.31 17.79 7.37
N TYR A 266 26.23 18.02 8.31
CA TYR A 266 27.30 17.07 8.65
C TYR A 266 26.92 16.09 9.77
N GLU A 267 25.77 16.24 10.42
CA GLU A 267 25.37 15.41 11.57
C GLU A 267 25.40 13.92 11.21
N LEU A 268 24.84 13.56 10.04
CA LEU A 268 24.79 12.16 9.60
C LEU A 268 26.18 11.58 9.40
N MET A 269 27.06 12.31 8.72
CA MET A 269 28.44 11.89 8.46
C MET A 269 29.26 11.77 9.75
N GLN A 270 29.10 12.71 10.69
CA GLN A 270 29.79 12.68 11.99
C GLN A 270 29.43 11.44 12.80
N HIS A 271 28.17 11.00 12.72
CA HIS A 271 27.68 9.82 13.42
C HIS A 271 27.70 8.53 12.57
N LYS A 272 28.25 8.58 11.35
CA LYS A 272 28.31 7.46 10.39
C LYS A 272 26.93 6.85 10.11
N LEU A 273 25.91 7.70 10.01
CA LEU A 273 24.52 7.30 9.80
C LEU A 273 24.17 7.23 8.32
N GLN A 274 23.43 6.20 7.94
CA GLN A 274 22.98 6.01 6.55
C GLN A 274 21.57 6.54 6.35
N CYS A 275 21.29 7.12 5.19
CA CYS A 275 19.94 7.54 4.83
C CYS A 275 19.20 6.41 4.10
N PHE A 276 17.99 6.12 4.55
CA PHE A 276 17.10 5.10 3.99
C PHE A 276 15.96 5.73 3.17
N GLY A 277 15.43 6.87 3.61
CA GLY A 277 14.36 7.58 2.91
C GLY A 277 14.60 9.08 2.87
N MET A 278 14.18 9.72 1.77
CA MET A 278 14.24 11.16 1.60
C MET A 278 12.93 11.67 1.02
N CYS A 279 12.38 12.74 1.60
CA CYS A 279 11.16 13.37 1.12
C CYS A 279 11.32 14.89 1.13
N MET A 280 10.90 15.53 0.06
CA MET A 280 10.94 16.98 -0.10
C MET A 280 9.52 17.54 0.05
N SER A 281 9.39 18.73 0.64
CA SER A 281 8.11 19.44 0.72
C SER A 281 7.71 20.00 -0.65
N ASN A 282 6.42 20.19 -0.89
CA ASN A 282 5.88 20.67 -2.17
C ASN A 282 6.40 22.08 -2.53
N MET A 283 6.52 22.95 -1.54
CA MET A 283 7.12 24.30 -1.65
C MET A 283 8.66 24.28 -1.61
N GLN A 284 9.27 23.10 -1.45
CA GLN A 284 10.71 22.88 -1.37
C GLN A 284 11.42 23.66 -0.24
N LYS A 285 10.72 23.93 0.87
CA LYS A 285 11.31 24.62 2.02
C LYS A 285 11.91 23.66 3.04
N LEU A 286 11.38 22.45 3.09
CA LEU A 286 11.79 21.41 4.02
C LEU A 286 12.23 20.15 3.27
N ILE A 287 13.19 19.44 3.84
CA ILE A 287 13.56 18.08 3.43
C ILE A 287 13.62 17.19 4.66
N VAL A 288 13.04 16.00 4.56
CA VAL A 288 12.97 15.01 5.64
C VAL A 288 13.82 13.82 5.28
N LEU A 289 14.71 13.45 6.18
CA LEU A 289 15.56 12.28 6.05
C LEU A 289 15.14 11.24 7.08
N TYR A 290 14.88 10.01 6.62
CA TYR A 290 14.77 8.83 7.46
C TYR A 290 16.10 8.09 7.48
N VAL A 291 16.62 7.84 8.67
CA VAL A 291 18.04 7.53 8.90
C VAL A 291 18.17 6.18 9.63
N SER A 292 19.36 5.58 9.59
CA SER A 292 19.68 4.27 10.17
C SER A 292 19.48 4.14 11.67
N ASP A 293 19.42 5.25 12.41
CA ASP A 293 19.04 5.27 13.83
C ASP A 293 17.52 5.25 14.05
N LYS A 294 16.73 5.03 12.99
CA LYS A 294 15.26 5.08 12.96
C LYS A 294 14.69 6.43 13.38
N LYS A 295 15.46 7.51 13.20
CA LYS A 295 14.98 8.88 13.46
C LYS A 295 14.67 9.59 12.14
N LEU A 296 13.61 10.37 12.14
CA LEU A 296 13.32 11.33 11.07
C LEU A 296 13.92 12.67 11.47
N ARG A 297 14.67 13.29 10.56
CA ARG A 297 15.22 14.64 10.72
C ARG A 297 14.63 15.56 9.67
N VAL A 298 13.95 16.61 10.11
CA VAL A 298 13.39 17.64 9.24
C VAL A 298 14.39 18.79 9.15
N PHE A 299 14.95 19.00 7.97
CA PHE A 299 15.86 20.09 7.67
C PHE A 299 15.09 21.25 7.05
N ASN A 300 15.39 22.45 7.51
CA ASN A 300 15.05 23.66 6.77
C ASN A 300 16.11 23.87 5.67
N ILE A 301 15.68 23.88 4.42
CA ILE A 301 16.59 23.98 3.26
C ILE A 301 17.32 25.32 3.22
N GLN A 302 16.62 26.40 3.57
CA GLN A 302 17.17 27.75 3.54
C GLN A 302 18.28 27.95 4.59
N SER A 303 18.13 27.41 5.80
CA SER A 303 19.13 27.55 6.88
C SER A 303 20.11 26.39 6.98
N GLY A 304 19.79 25.23 6.37
CA GLY A 304 20.58 24.00 6.49
C GLY A 304 20.56 23.39 7.89
N LYS A 305 19.64 23.80 8.75
CA LYS A 305 19.53 23.35 10.15
C LYS A 305 18.38 22.39 10.34
N ILE A 306 18.52 21.50 11.31
CA ILE A 306 17.45 20.60 11.70
C ILE A 306 16.49 21.38 12.60
N ILE A 307 15.20 21.35 12.24
CA ILE A 307 14.13 22.02 12.99
C ILE A 307 13.33 21.07 13.88
N LEU A 308 13.26 19.79 13.49
CA LEU A 308 12.50 18.77 14.19
C LEU A 308 13.15 17.41 14.02
N THR A 309 13.29 16.68 15.12
CA THR A 309 13.74 15.29 15.14
C THR A 309 12.67 14.41 15.77
N LEU A 310 12.20 13.41 15.04
CA LEU A 310 11.19 12.44 15.48
C LEU A 310 11.85 11.08 15.69
N ASP A 311 11.74 10.54 16.89
CA ASP A 311 12.37 9.27 17.26
C ASP A 311 11.40 8.09 17.09
N GLU A 312 11.68 7.20 16.14
CA GLU A 312 10.94 5.95 15.90
C GLU A 312 11.80 4.72 16.19
N SER A 313 12.81 4.86 17.04
CA SER A 313 13.59 3.72 17.54
C SER A 313 12.71 2.75 18.34
N ILE A 314 13.13 1.48 18.36
CA ILE A 314 12.45 0.42 19.11
C ILE A 314 12.40 0.77 20.61
N GLU A 315 13.47 1.36 21.14
CA GLU A 315 13.53 1.84 22.53
C GLU A 315 12.47 2.90 22.81
N ALA A 316 12.38 3.92 21.95
CA ALA A 316 11.38 4.98 22.10
C ALA A 316 9.95 4.44 22.00
N ILE A 317 9.69 3.49 21.08
CA ILE A 317 8.39 2.84 20.93
C ILE A 317 8.03 2.04 22.19
N THR A 318 8.99 1.27 22.74
CA THR A 318 8.78 0.47 23.95
C THR A 318 8.49 1.36 25.17
N ASN A 319 9.22 2.47 25.30
CA ASN A 319 8.96 3.44 26.37
C ASN A 319 7.56 4.06 26.26
N ARG A 320 7.12 4.41 25.04
CA ARG A 320 5.76 4.94 24.80
C ARG A 320 4.66 3.91 25.06
N GLN A 321 4.91 2.63 24.78
CA GLN A 321 3.98 1.55 25.06
C GLN A 321 3.75 1.38 26.58
N ASN A 322 4.81 1.56 27.37
CA ASN A 322 4.76 1.50 28.85
C ASN A 322 4.13 2.76 29.46
N ASP A 323 4.31 3.94 28.86
CA ASP A 323 3.72 5.20 29.31
C ASP A 323 2.35 5.46 28.67
N GLN A 324 1.37 4.65 29.05
CA GLN A 324 -0.01 4.78 28.54
C GLN A 324 -0.66 6.12 28.92
N ALA A 325 -0.25 6.72 30.04
CA ALA A 325 -0.82 7.98 30.53
C ALA A 325 -0.49 9.14 29.57
N SER A 326 0.75 9.22 29.09
CA SER A 326 1.17 10.26 28.16
C SER A 326 0.78 9.98 26.70
N TYR A 327 0.65 8.70 26.31
CA TYR A 327 0.48 8.28 24.90
C TYR A 327 -0.68 7.29 24.67
N PRO A 328 -1.92 7.60 25.08
CA PRO A 328 -3.04 6.65 25.00
C PRO A 328 -3.34 6.21 23.56
N LEU A 329 -3.18 7.11 22.57
CA LEU A 329 -3.43 6.82 21.15
C LEU A 329 -2.45 5.81 20.56
N LEU A 330 -1.23 5.74 21.10
CA LEU A 330 -0.16 4.86 20.59
C LEU A 330 -0.18 3.47 21.21
N HIS A 331 -0.92 3.28 22.30
CA HIS A 331 -0.99 2.00 23.00
C HIS A 331 -1.77 0.95 22.18
N ILE A 332 -1.22 -0.25 22.09
CA ILE A 332 -1.81 -1.43 21.44
C ILE A 332 -1.78 -2.64 22.37
N GLU A 333 -2.58 -3.68 22.08
CA GLU A 333 -2.55 -4.92 22.85
C GLU A 333 -1.17 -5.59 22.81
N GLN A 334 -0.74 -6.18 23.93
CA GLN A 334 0.59 -6.76 24.07
C GLN A 334 0.88 -7.84 23.01
N GLN A 335 -0.09 -8.68 22.68
CA GLN A 335 0.06 -9.72 21.64
C GLN A 335 0.26 -9.13 20.24
N ASP A 336 -0.36 -7.99 19.92
CA ASP A 336 -0.13 -7.28 18.66
C ASP A 336 1.25 -6.60 18.67
N PHE A 337 1.62 -5.97 19.78
CA PHE A 337 2.93 -5.35 19.96
C PHE A 337 4.08 -6.33 19.74
N GLU A 338 4.01 -7.51 20.35
CA GLU A 338 5.04 -8.55 20.20
C GLU A 338 5.14 -9.06 18.77
N ARG A 339 4.00 -9.26 18.08
CA ARG A 339 3.98 -9.64 16.66
C ARG A 339 4.65 -8.60 15.77
N ARG A 340 4.34 -7.32 15.96
CA ARG A 340 4.97 -6.22 15.21
C ARG A 340 6.45 -6.08 15.51
N LEU A 341 6.85 -6.34 16.75
CA LEU A 341 8.26 -6.33 17.16
C LEU A 341 9.07 -7.41 16.46
N LEU A 342 8.49 -8.59 16.23
CA LEU A 342 9.12 -9.65 15.43
C LEU A 342 9.33 -9.22 13.98
N ILE A 343 8.33 -8.57 13.37
CA ILE A 343 8.42 -8.04 12.00
C ILE A 343 9.51 -6.96 11.90
N GLU A 344 9.56 -6.03 12.85
CA GLU A 344 10.56 -4.96 12.86
C GLU A 344 11.99 -5.50 13.03
N LYS A 345 12.17 -6.56 13.85
CA LYS A 345 13.44 -7.29 13.95
C LYS A 345 13.80 -8.04 12.67
N ASP A 346 12.82 -8.54 11.92
CA ASP A 346 13.04 -9.16 10.59
C ASP A 346 13.52 -8.12 9.57
N ILE A 347 12.93 -6.92 9.58
CA ILE A 347 13.35 -5.79 8.74
C ILE A 347 14.80 -5.38 9.04
N ASP A 348 15.18 -5.33 10.31
CA ASP A 348 16.55 -4.96 10.71
C ASP A 348 17.62 -5.95 10.22
N LYS A 349 17.25 -7.23 10.02
CA LYS A 349 18.17 -8.26 9.49
C LYS A 349 18.47 -8.13 8.01
N GLN A 350 17.66 -7.39 7.24
CA GLN A 350 17.81 -7.27 5.78
C GLN A 350 18.27 -5.85 5.38
N PRO A 351 19.58 -5.53 5.49
CA PRO A 351 20.07 -4.17 5.29
C PRO A 351 20.01 -3.66 3.85
N GLU A 352 20.00 -4.54 2.84
CA GLU A 352 20.21 -4.16 1.44
C GLU A 352 18.94 -4.12 0.57
N GLN A 353 17.94 -4.96 0.84
CA GLN A 353 16.83 -5.16 -0.12
C GLN A 353 15.60 -4.25 0.07
N LEU A 354 15.39 -3.60 1.22
CA LEU A 354 14.04 -3.09 1.58
C LEU A 354 13.97 -1.75 2.33
N LYS A 355 15.07 -1.02 2.44
CA LYS A 355 15.14 0.22 3.25
C LYS A 355 14.72 1.47 2.50
N GLN A 356 13.62 1.43 1.75
CA GLN A 356 13.01 2.65 1.21
C GLN A 356 11.68 2.85 1.92
N ILE A 357 11.75 3.44 3.12
CA ILE A 357 10.57 4.06 3.70
C ILE A 357 10.33 5.34 2.92
N THR A 358 9.18 5.43 2.27
CA THR A 358 8.76 6.68 1.66
C THR A 358 7.90 7.48 2.63
N MET A 359 7.93 8.79 2.47
CA MET A 359 7.20 9.76 3.28
C MET A 359 6.61 10.77 2.31
N CYS A 360 5.55 11.46 2.71
CA CYS A 360 4.99 12.55 1.91
C CYS A 360 4.51 13.70 2.78
N PHE A 361 4.43 14.88 2.17
CA PHE A 361 3.77 16.05 2.75
C PHE A 361 2.36 16.18 2.19
N ASP A 362 1.49 16.81 2.96
CA ASP A 362 0.24 17.34 2.43
C ASP A 362 0.49 18.56 1.52
N GLU A 363 -0.51 18.95 0.74
CA GLU A 363 -0.47 20.08 -0.19
C GLU A 363 -0.03 21.40 0.49
N THR A 364 -0.29 21.57 1.79
CA THR A 364 0.07 22.79 2.52
C THR A 364 1.48 22.78 3.14
N ASP A 365 2.22 21.66 3.05
CA ASP A 365 3.53 21.43 3.69
C ASP A 365 3.53 21.57 5.22
N GLN A 366 2.37 21.40 5.87
CA GLN A 366 2.24 21.53 7.33
C GLN A 366 2.16 20.18 8.05
N ILE A 367 1.73 19.15 7.35
CA ILE A 367 1.57 17.80 7.86
C ILE A 367 2.53 16.86 7.13
N LEU A 368 3.37 16.19 7.91
CA LEU A 368 4.22 15.11 7.45
C LEU A 368 3.52 13.78 7.67
N ILE A 369 3.46 12.95 6.64
CA ILE A 369 2.82 11.64 6.65
C ILE A 369 3.88 10.59 6.40
N TYR A 370 3.99 9.62 7.32
CA TYR A 370 4.96 8.54 7.19
C TYR A 370 4.50 7.27 7.91
N PRO A 371 4.87 6.09 7.39
CA PRO A 371 4.54 4.82 8.03
C PRO A 371 5.53 4.51 9.16
N THR A 372 5.00 3.93 10.24
CA THR A 372 5.71 3.59 11.48
C THR A 372 5.36 2.19 11.95
N PHE A 373 5.94 1.78 13.08
CA PHE A 373 5.65 0.51 13.75
C PHE A 373 4.16 0.28 14.04
N ILE A 374 3.44 1.30 14.51
CA ILE A 374 2.03 1.18 14.93
C ILE A 374 1.07 1.37 13.75
N GLY A 375 1.45 2.17 12.76
CA GLY A 375 0.59 2.55 11.66
C GLY A 375 1.14 3.77 10.92
N ILE A 376 0.29 4.54 10.27
CA ILE A 376 0.69 5.73 9.52
C ILE A 376 0.44 6.97 10.37
N LYS A 377 1.51 7.69 10.71
CA LYS A 377 1.43 8.90 11.53
C LYS A 377 1.31 10.14 10.66
N PHE A 378 0.51 11.08 11.14
CA PHE A 378 0.34 12.42 10.60
C PHE A 378 0.85 13.40 11.66
N ILE A 379 2.01 14.01 11.40
CA ILE A 379 2.68 14.90 12.34
C ILE A 379 2.55 16.34 11.85
N TYR A 380 2.09 17.23 12.72
CA TYR A 380 2.11 18.67 12.44
C TYR A 380 3.51 19.20 12.67
N ILE A 381 4.17 19.66 11.60
CA ILE A 381 5.62 19.92 11.61
C ILE A 381 6.00 21.06 12.55
N LYS A 382 5.14 22.08 12.70
CA LYS A 382 5.45 23.26 13.52
C LYS A 382 5.55 22.91 15.00
N THR A 383 4.69 22.02 15.50
CA THR A 383 4.68 21.63 16.91
C THR A 383 5.35 20.29 17.16
N GLY A 384 5.49 19.44 16.14
CA GLY A 384 5.97 18.06 16.26
C GLY A 384 4.92 17.10 16.83
N GLU A 385 3.66 17.53 16.94
CA GLU A 385 2.60 16.75 17.56
C GLU A 385 1.94 15.76 16.59
N LEU A 386 1.48 14.63 17.14
CA LEU A 386 0.71 13.64 16.41
C LEU A 386 -0.74 14.10 16.30
N VAL A 387 -1.20 14.30 15.07
CA VAL A 387 -2.55 14.78 14.80
C VAL A 387 -3.49 13.64 14.42
N LYS A 388 -3.00 12.65 13.70
CA LYS A 388 -3.79 11.49 13.24
C LYS A 388 -2.93 10.25 13.11
N LEU A 389 -3.54 9.09 13.35
CA LEU A 389 -2.93 7.77 13.19
C LEU A 389 -3.88 6.88 12.40
N LEU A 390 -3.43 6.33 11.27
CA LEU A 390 -4.22 5.39 10.46
C LEU A 390 -3.59 4.00 10.48
N GLY A 391 -4.39 2.97 10.20
CA GLY A 391 -3.91 1.59 10.06
C GLY A 391 -3.49 0.94 11.38
N LYS A 392 -3.83 1.54 12.53
CA LYS A 392 -3.54 0.98 13.86
C LYS A 392 -4.18 -0.40 14.03
N MET A 393 -5.41 -0.58 13.54
CA MET A 393 -6.16 -1.83 13.65
C MET A 393 -5.64 -2.94 12.72
N GLU A 394 -4.76 -2.63 11.77
CA GLU A 394 -4.22 -3.58 10.80
C GLU A 394 -3.00 -4.34 11.34
N SER A 395 -3.21 -5.16 12.38
CA SER A 395 -2.18 -5.92 13.11
C SER A 395 -1.23 -6.75 12.24
N SER A 396 -1.70 -7.22 11.09
CA SER A 396 -0.90 -8.06 10.18
C SER A 396 0.04 -7.27 9.27
N GLN A 397 -0.14 -5.95 9.13
CA GLN A 397 0.50 -5.16 8.08
C GLN A 397 1.52 -4.17 8.63
N ARG A 398 2.79 -4.33 8.23
CA ARG A 398 3.82 -3.31 8.42
C ARG A 398 3.92 -2.43 7.18
N PHE A 399 3.21 -1.32 7.18
CA PHE A 399 3.27 -0.34 6.09
C PHE A 399 4.69 0.22 5.93
N MET A 400 5.15 0.41 4.70
CA MET A 400 6.53 0.86 4.41
C MET A 400 6.60 2.06 3.47
N ARG A 401 5.68 2.14 2.50
CA ARG A 401 5.74 3.16 1.45
C ARG A 401 4.39 3.82 1.34
N VAL A 402 4.38 5.14 1.32
CA VAL A 402 3.21 6.00 1.27
C VAL A 402 3.31 6.94 0.07
N ALA A 403 2.18 7.16 -0.59
CA ALA A 403 2.00 8.19 -1.60
C ALA A 403 0.62 8.84 -1.43
N LEU A 404 0.60 10.17 -1.29
CA LEU A 404 -0.65 10.93 -1.12
C LEU A 404 -1.16 11.42 -2.48
N TYR A 405 -2.46 11.36 -2.65
CA TYR A 405 -3.18 11.97 -3.76
C TYR A 405 -4.07 13.09 -3.21
N GLN A 406 -3.80 14.33 -3.63
CA GLN A 406 -4.60 15.52 -3.35
C GLN A 406 -4.88 16.30 -4.66
N GLY A 407 -5.26 15.57 -5.71
CA GLY A 407 -5.66 16.16 -6.99
C GLY A 407 -7.15 16.54 -7.01
N PRO A 408 -7.60 17.41 -7.93
CA PRO A 408 -9.02 17.65 -8.14
C PRO A 408 -9.73 16.31 -8.42
N SER A 409 -10.95 16.15 -7.92
CA SER A 409 -11.75 14.99 -8.30
C SER A 409 -12.08 15.09 -9.80
N MET A 410 -11.81 14.03 -10.56
CA MET A 410 -12.40 13.84 -11.88
C MET A 410 -13.93 13.84 -11.69
N LYS A 411 -14.60 14.87 -12.21
CA LYS A 411 -16.06 14.98 -12.16
C LYS A 411 -16.69 13.72 -12.76
N ASN A 412 -17.67 13.15 -12.08
CA ASN A 412 -18.45 12.05 -12.62
C ASN A 412 -19.43 12.62 -13.66
N THR A 413 -19.21 12.36 -14.96
CA THR A 413 -19.96 12.96 -16.07
C THR A 413 -21.42 12.49 -16.19
N GLN A 414 -21.95 11.73 -15.22
CA GLN A 414 -23.28 11.14 -15.33
C GLN A 414 -24.39 11.82 -14.51
N ASN A 415 -24.08 12.75 -13.59
CA ASN A 415 -25.10 13.36 -12.70
C ASN A 415 -24.95 14.89 -12.56
N GLU A 416 -25.04 15.66 -13.66
CA GLU A 416 -25.20 17.12 -13.58
C GLU A 416 -26.61 17.54 -14.00
N GLN A 417 -27.62 17.23 -13.17
CA GLN A 417 -28.87 17.98 -13.09
C GLN A 417 -29.41 17.96 -11.66
N SER A 418 -28.80 18.76 -10.78
CA SER A 418 -29.51 19.58 -9.76
C SER A 418 -28.53 20.10 -8.70
N HIS A 419 -28.76 21.36 -8.32
CA HIS A 419 -28.16 22.12 -7.21
C HIS A 419 -26.90 22.93 -7.50
N SER A 420 -27.15 24.18 -7.93
CA SER A 420 -26.28 25.32 -7.75
C SER A 420 -26.39 25.88 -6.31
N SER A 421 -25.27 25.94 -5.59
CA SER A 421 -24.81 27.07 -4.75
C SER A 421 -23.77 26.55 -3.75
N LEU A 422 -22.56 27.14 -3.77
CA LEU A 422 -21.33 26.69 -3.08
C LEU A 422 -20.74 25.36 -3.60
N ASN A 423 -20.20 25.39 -4.82
CA ASN A 423 -19.30 24.34 -5.31
C ASN A 423 -17.99 24.34 -4.50
N ARG A 424 -18.00 23.84 -3.25
CA ARG A 424 -16.77 23.28 -2.66
C ARG A 424 -16.38 22.16 -3.62
N LYS A 425 -15.28 22.33 -4.36
CA LYS A 425 -14.68 21.24 -5.14
C LYS A 425 -14.55 20.06 -4.18
N GLU A 426 -15.36 19.02 -4.36
CA GLU A 426 -15.23 17.83 -3.54
C GLU A 426 -13.86 17.22 -3.84
N THR A 427 -12.93 17.41 -2.92
CA THR A 427 -11.61 16.77 -2.95
C THR A 427 -11.78 15.34 -2.44
N ASP A 428 -11.13 14.38 -3.08
CA ASP A 428 -11.11 12.97 -2.67
C ASP A 428 -9.68 12.57 -2.28
N PRO A 429 -9.17 13.10 -1.15
CA PRO A 429 -7.82 12.83 -0.71
C PRO A 429 -7.68 11.34 -0.40
N THR A 430 -6.72 10.71 -1.05
CA THR A 430 -6.54 9.27 -0.98
C THR A 430 -5.06 8.95 -0.75
N LEU A 431 -4.78 8.01 0.13
CA LEU A 431 -3.44 7.60 0.49
C LEU A 431 -3.20 6.15 0.02
N TYR A 432 -2.15 5.98 -0.76
CA TYR A 432 -1.75 4.70 -1.34
C TYR A 432 -0.55 4.16 -0.62
N ILE A 433 -0.63 2.91 -0.16
CA ILE A 433 0.35 2.38 0.78
C ILE A 433 0.74 0.95 0.40
N SER A 434 2.03 0.62 0.41
CA SER A 434 2.50 -0.77 0.34
C SER A 434 3.03 -1.23 1.70
N ALA A 435 2.88 -2.53 2.00
CA ALA A 435 3.40 -3.14 3.22
C ALA A 435 4.66 -4.01 2.96
N HIS A 436 5.39 -4.31 4.03
CA HIS A 436 6.55 -5.19 4.02
C HIS A 436 6.17 -6.60 3.56
N LYS A 437 6.90 -7.15 2.58
CA LYS A 437 6.66 -8.49 1.98
C LYS A 437 5.21 -8.70 1.56
N SER A 438 4.57 -7.65 1.03
CA SER A 438 3.20 -7.70 0.51
C SER A 438 3.19 -7.39 -0.98
N ASN A 439 2.44 -8.19 -1.73
CA ASN A 439 2.10 -7.95 -3.13
C ASN A 439 0.87 -7.04 -3.28
N LYS A 440 0.27 -6.58 -2.18
CA LYS A 440 -0.89 -5.68 -2.16
C LYS A 440 -0.44 -4.24 -1.86
N PHE A 441 -1.14 -3.29 -2.47
CA PHE A 441 -1.19 -1.91 -2.00
C PHE A 441 -2.59 -1.57 -1.50
N TYR A 442 -2.63 -0.79 -0.44
CA TYR A 442 -3.80 -0.45 0.35
C TYR A 442 -4.19 1.00 0.06
N VAL A 443 -5.50 1.24 -0.01
CA VAL A 443 -6.10 2.53 -0.29
C VAL A 443 -6.79 3.02 0.97
N PHE A 444 -6.28 4.10 1.56
CA PHE A 444 -6.93 4.80 2.68
C PHE A 444 -7.61 6.05 2.15
N SER A 445 -8.89 6.21 2.43
CA SER A 445 -9.67 7.38 2.04
C SER A 445 -10.44 7.94 3.24
N ARG A 446 -11.46 8.76 3.00
CA ARG A 446 -12.39 9.18 4.05
C ARG A 446 -13.44 8.11 4.38
N ARG A 447 -13.56 7.06 3.58
CA ARG A 447 -14.62 6.06 3.67
C ARG A 447 -14.18 4.85 4.48
N ILE A 448 -15.12 4.30 5.23
CA ILE A 448 -14.93 3.07 6.00
C ILE A 448 -15.22 1.89 5.07
N PRO A 449 -14.59 0.72 5.23
CA PRO A 449 -14.91 -0.47 4.43
C PRO A 449 -16.40 -0.84 4.43
N GLU A 450 -17.11 -0.55 5.53
CA GLU A 450 -18.54 -0.82 5.70
C GLU A 450 -19.42 0.04 4.78
N ASP A 451 -19.00 1.25 4.40
CA ASP A 451 -19.71 2.12 3.46
C ASP A 451 -19.80 1.51 2.04
N LEU A 452 -18.99 0.50 1.76
CA LEU A 452 -19.09 -0.28 0.52
C LEU A 452 -20.18 -1.34 0.61
N ALA A 453 -20.52 -1.86 1.80
CA ALA A 453 -21.42 -2.99 1.98
C ALA A 453 -22.85 -2.75 1.45
N ASP A 454 -23.32 -1.50 1.41
CA ASP A 454 -24.69 -1.14 1.01
C ASP A 454 -24.91 -1.07 -0.52
N LYS A 455 -23.90 -1.37 -1.35
CA LYS A 455 -24.04 -1.41 -2.80
C LYS A 455 -23.90 -2.84 -3.31
N PRO A 456 -24.89 -3.41 -4.05
CA PRO A 456 -24.90 -4.83 -4.46
C PRO A 456 -23.79 -5.28 -5.44
N TRP A 457 -22.75 -4.45 -5.65
CA TRP A 457 -21.69 -4.65 -6.65
C TRP A 457 -20.27 -4.39 -6.15
N THR A 458 -20.04 -4.27 -4.84
CA THR A 458 -18.71 -3.99 -4.30
C THR A 458 -18.03 -5.25 -3.76
N VAL A 459 -17.33 -5.91 -4.68
CA VAL A 459 -15.93 -6.36 -4.55
C VAL A 459 -15.41 -6.43 -3.12
N ALA A 460 -15.01 -7.63 -2.69
CA ALA A 460 -14.28 -7.86 -1.45
C ALA A 460 -13.25 -6.74 -1.18
N ARG A 461 -13.07 -6.39 0.10
CA ARG A 461 -12.10 -5.38 0.56
C ARG A 461 -10.73 -5.55 -0.09
N ASP A 462 -10.33 -6.81 -0.32
CA ASP A 462 -9.17 -7.18 -1.12
C ASP A 462 -9.57 -7.55 -2.55
N VAL A 463 -9.17 -6.73 -3.51
CA VAL A 463 -9.48 -6.92 -4.92
C VAL A 463 -8.44 -7.85 -5.56
N LEU A 464 -8.88 -9.02 -6.00
CA LEU A 464 -8.08 -9.92 -6.83
C LEU A 464 -8.13 -9.45 -8.29
N ASN A 465 -7.28 -8.50 -8.66
CA ASN A 465 -7.24 -7.90 -10.00
C ASN A 465 -6.27 -8.62 -10.97
N GLU A 466 -5.80 -9.81 -10.65
CA GLU A 466 -4.96 -10.62 -11.53
C GLU A 466 -5.71 -11.85 -12.02
N PRO A 467 -5.60 -12.19 -13.33
CA PRO A 467 -6.23 -13.41 -13.84
C PRO A 467 -5.60 -14.62 -13.16
N LEU A 468 -6.45 -15.47 -12.58
CA LEU A 468 -6.10 -16.67 -11.80
C LEU A 468 -5.20 -17.67 -12.56
N ASN A 469 -5.10 -17.57 -13.89
CA ASN A 469 -4.38 -18.50 -14.76
C ASN A 469 -2.85 -18.57 -14.55
N LEU A 470 -2.23 -17.63 -13.81
CA LEU A 470 -0.75 -17.58 -13.69
C LEU A 470 -0.24 -17.82 -12.27
N ILE A 471 -1.10 -17.69 -11.25
CA ILE A 471 -0.78 -18.07 -9.87
C ILE A 471 -0.62 -19.61 -9.78
N GLN A 472 -1.33 -20.35 -10.64
CA GLN A 472 -1.14 -21.80 -10.80
C GLN A 472 0.31 -22.15 -11.20
N GLN A 473 1.00 -21.29 -11.96
CA GLN A 473 2.39 -21.54 -12.39
C GLN A 473 3.40 -21.31 -11.26
N SER A 474 3.22 -20.29 -10.41
CA SER A 474 4.10 -20.09 -9.25
C SER A 474 3.85 -21.15 -8.15
N ILE A 475 2.60 -21.60 -7.99
CA ILE A 475 2.26 -22.73 -7.11
C ILE A 475 2.85 -24.05 -7.65
N SER A 476 2.86 -24.25 -8.98
CA SER A 476 3.41 -25.48 -9.58
C SER A 476 4.91 -25.66 -9.33
N VAL A 477 5.68 -24.57 -9.24
CA VAL A 477 7.13 -24.62 -8.96
C VAL A 477 7.44 -24.92 -7.48
N MET A 478 6.51 -24.61 -6.57
CA MET A 478 6.65 -24.94 -5.14
C MET A 478 6.13 -26.34 -4.79
N SER A 479 5.48 -27.03 -5.73
CA SER A 479 4.76 -28.28 -5.48
C SER A 479 5.45 -29.51 -6.09
N ASP A 480 6.73 -29.42 -6.45
CA ASP A 480 7.49 -30.52 -7.08
C ASP A 480 7.79 -31.72 -6.17
N ASN A 481 7.15 -31.82 -5.00
CA ASN A 481 7.18 -33.01 -4.18
C ASN A 481 5.78 -33.39 -3.67
N LYS A 482 4.94 -33.87 -4.60
CA LYS A 482 4.06 -35.05 -4.48
C LYS A 482 3.03 -35.04 -5.62
N ASN A 483 3.48 -35.42 -6.82
CA ASN A 483 2.56 -35.76 -7.90
C ASN A 483 2.06 -37.21 -7.74
N LYS A 484 0.80 -37.35 -7.37
CA LYS A 484 -0.09 -38.32 -8.02
C LYS A 484 -1.30 -37.57 -8.55
N THR A 485 -1.31 -37.42 -9.86
CA THR A 485 -2.26 -36.72 -10.70
C THR A 485 -3.67 -37.31 -10.59
N LEU A 486 -4.67 -36.46 -10.31
CA LEU A 486 -6.06 -36.71 -10.67
C LEU A 486 -6.54 -35.50 -11.49
N SER A 487 -6.75 -35.72 -12.78
CA SER A 487 -7.38 -34.75 -13.70
C SER A 487 -8.86 -34.57 -13.37
N GLY A 488 -9.35 -33.34 -13.27
CA GLY A 488 -10.77 -33.01 -13.05
C GLY A 488 -11.09 -32.12 -11.85
N CYS A 489 -10.20 -31.22 -11.42
CA CYS A 489 -10.42 -30.39 -10.21
C CYS A 489 -11.37 -29.20 -10.42
N GLN A 490 -11.90 -28.99 -11.63
CA GLN A 490 -12.76 -27.85 -11.95
C GLN A 490 -13.93 -28.25 -12.84
N ALA A 491 -15.06 -27.57 -12.66
CA ALA A 491 -16.26 -27.74 -13.47
C ALA A 491 -16.87 -26.38 -13.85
N ILE A 492 -17.50 -26.32 -15.02
CA ILE A 492 -18.27 -25.18 -15.51
C ILE A 492 -19.73 -25.64 -15.66
N ILE A 493 -20.62 -25.10 -14.85
CA ILE A 493 -22.07 -25.27 -14.99
C ILE A 493 -22.57 -24.16 -15.92
N GLN A 494 -22.98 -24.53 -17.13
CA GLN A 494 -23.63 -23.60 -18.05
C GLN A 494 -25.12 -23.60 -17.73
N THR A 495 -25.67 -22.45 -17.37
CA THR A 495 -27.10 -22.28 -17.08
C THR A 495 -27.75 -21.34 -18.09
N THR A 496 -29.08 -21.25 -18.09
CA THR A 496 -29.81 -20.27 -18.91
C THR A 496 -29.50 -18.82 -18.55
N PHE A 497 -29.00 -18.54 -17.34
CA PHE A 497 -28.61 -17.20 -16.89
C PHE A 497 -27.13 -16.88 -17.15
N GLY A 498 -26.29 -17.90 -17.34
CA GLY A 498 -24.85 -17.73 -17.55
C GLY A 498 -24.03 -18.90 -17.01
N GLU A 499 -22.71 -18.74 -17.01
CA GLU A 499 -21.77 -19.78 -16.60
C GLU A 499 -21.32 -19.62 -15.13
N ILE A 500 -21.36 -20.72 -14.38
CA ILE A 500 -20.89 -20.81 -12.99
C ILE A 500 -19.69 -21.75 -12.95
N TYR A 501 -18.56 -21.28 -12.43
CA TYR A 501 -17.30 -22.01 -12.40
C TYR A 501 -17.00 -22.47 -10.97
N ILE A 502 -16.75 -23.77 -10.81
CA ILE A 502 -16.61 -24.43 -9.52
C ILE A 502 -15.23 -25.09 -9.43
N ASN A 503 -14.54 -24.89 -8.31
CA ASN A 503 -13.39 -25.69 -7.89
C ASN A 503 -13.91 -26.84 -7.04
N LEU A 504 -13.50 -28.06 -7.36
CA LEU A 504 -13.89 -29.29 -6.66
C LEU A 504 -12.80 -29.70 -5.66
N PHE A 505 -13.18 -30.44 -4.61
CA PHE A 505 -12.30 -30.89 -3.53
C PHE A 505 -12.14 -32.42 -3.52
N PRO A 506 -11.45 -33.01 -4.53
CA PRO A 506 -11.34 -34.46 -4.67
C PRO A 506 -10.46 -35.14 -3.61
N ASN A 507 -9.57 -34.39 -2.94
CA ASN A 507 -8.72 -34.96 -1.89
C ASN A 507 -9.50 -35.15 -0.59
N GLU A 508 -10.39 -34.20 -0.30
CA GLU A 508 -11.17 -34.12 0.92
C GLU A 508 -12.49 -34.90 0.80
N THR A 509 -13.12 -34.88 -0.38
CA THR A 509 -14.42 -35.52 -0.67
C THR A 509 -14.38 -36.37 -1.95
N PRO A 510 -13.56 -37.43 -1.98
CA PRO A 510 -13.29 -38.20 -3.20
C PRO A 510 -14.54 -38.84 -3.81
N LYS A 511 -15.42 -39.45 -3.00
CA LYS A 511 -16.63 -40.11 -3.55
C LYS A 511 -17.63 -39.10 -4.07
N THR A 512 -17.79 -37.98 -3.37
CA THR A 512 -18.73 -36.92 -3.76
C THR A 512 -18.31 -36.28 -5.07
N VAL A 513 -17.02 -35.98 -5.23
CA VAL A 513 -16.47 -35.41 -6.46
C VAL A 513 -16.52 -36.42 -7.61
N GLU A 514 -16.23 -37.70 -7.36
CA GLU A 514 -16.37 -38.76 -8.37
C GLU A 514 -17.82 -38.87 -8.88
N ASN A 515 -18.79 -38.89 -7.97
CA ASN A 515 -20.21 -38.90 -8.29
C ASN A 515 -20.61 -37.70 -9.17
N PHE A 516 -20.22 -36.49 -8.77
CA PHE A 516 -20.53 -35.26 -9.50
C PHE A 516 -19.89 -35.23 -10.90
N ILE A 517 -18.60 -35.57 -11.01
CA ILE A 517 -17.86 -35.58 -12.29
C ILE A 517 -18.47 -36.59 -13.25
N GLN A 518 -18.81 -37.78 -12.76
CA GLN A 518 -19.32 -38.86 -13.60
C GLN A 518 -20.75 -38.57 -14.08
N HIS A 519 -21.62 -38.03 -13.22
CA HIS A 519 -22.93 -37.53 -13.65
C HIS A 519 -22.81 -36.41 -14.68
N SER A 520 -21.87 -35.48 -14.49
CA SER A 520 -21.62 -34.39 -15.44
C SER A 520 -21.15 -34.89 -16.80
N LYS A 521 -20.21 -35.85 -16.82
CA LYS A 521 -19.72 -36.47 -18.08
C LYS A 521 -20.80 -37.27 -18.81
N ASN A 522 -21.73 -37.88 -18.08
CA ASN A 522 -22.84 -38.63 -18.66
C ASN A 522 -23.99 -37.72 -19.14
N GLY A 523 -23.88 -36.40 -18.99
CA GLY A 523 -24.95 -35.45 -19.34
C GLY A 523 -26.18 -35.57 -18.44
N TYR A 524 -26.05 -36.17 -17.25
CA TYR A 524 -27.18 -36.41 -16.34
C TYR A 524 -27.83 -35.09 -15.86
N TYR A 525 -27.03 -34.04 -15.71
CA TYR A 525 -27.49 -32.72 -15.27
C TYR A 525 -28.07 -31.86 -16.41
N ASP A 526 -27.95 -32.30 -17.67
CA ASP A 526 -28.34 -31.51 -18.83
C ASP A 526 -29.88 -31.39 -18.90
N GLY A 527 -30.36 -30.15 -18.93
CA GLY A 527 -31.79 -29.82 -18.93
C GLY A 527 -32.45 -29.79 -17.54
N LEU A 528 -31.72 -30.12 -16.45
CA LEU A 528 -32.30 -30.10 -15.11
C LEU A 528 -32.55 -28.68 -14.61
N ILE A 529 -33.65 -28.50 -13.86
CA ILE A 529 -34.07 -27.21 -13.32
C ILE A 529 -33.54 -26.96 -11.90
N PHE A 530 -33.33 -25.69 -11.60
CA PHE A 530 -33.27 -25.20 -10.22
C PHE A 530 -34.69 -25.22 -9.64
N HIS A 531 -35.03 -26.29 -8.93
CA HIS A 531 -36.38 -26.57 -8.45
C HIS A 531 -36.68 -25.94 -7.08
N ARG A 532 -35.65 -25.41 -6.41
CA ARG A 532 -35.78 -24.69 -5.15
C ARG A 532 -34.73 -23.57 -5.08
N VAL A 533 -35.19 -22.35 -4.86
CA VAL A 533 -34.41 -21.12 -4.85
C VAL A 533 -34.89 -20.27 -3.68
N GLN A 534 -34.02 -20.03 -2.71
CA GLN A 534 -34.35 -19.23 -1.53
C GLN A 534 -33.47 -17.98 -1.51
N GLN A 535 -34.10 -16.80 -1.62
CA GLN A 535 -33.41 -15.51 -1.62
C GLN A 535 -32.59 -15.34 -0.33
N GLY A 536 -31.31 -15.03 -0.48
CA GLY A 536 -30.40 -14.86 0.65
C GLY A 536 -30.01 -16.15 1.39
N PHE A 537 -30.33 -17.33 0.86
CA PHE A 537 -29.91 -18.62 1.43
C PHE A 537 -29.17 -19.53 0.44
N MET A 538 -29.87 -20.19 -0.49
CA MET A 538 -29.25 -21.13 -1.44
C MET A 538 -30.11 -21.40 -2.68
N ILE A 539 -29.46 -21.91 -3.73
CA ILE A 539 -30.08 -22.41 -4.96
C ILE A 539 -29.82 -23.91 -5.08
N GLN A 540 -30.86 -24.71 -5.28
CA GLN A 540 -30.79 -26.18 -5.30
C GLN A 540 -31.22 -26.75 -6.65
N THR A 541 -30.48 -27.78 -7.09
CA THR A 541 -30.66 -28.44 -8.39
C THR A 541 -30.28 -29.93 -8.32
N GLY A 542 -30.24 -30.61 -9.47
CA GLY A 542 -29.79 -32.00 -9.57
C GLY A 542 -30.88 -33.06 -9.33
N CYS A 543 -32.16 -32.66 -9.38
CA CYS A 543 -33.31 -33.55 -9.29
C CYS A 543 -33.95 -33.78 -10.68
N PRO A 544 -33.92 -35.00 -11.24
CA PRO A 544 -34.53 -35.31 -12.55
C PRO A 544 -36.03 -35.01 -12.64
N LYS A 545 -36.75 -35.17 -11.53
CA LYS A 545 -38.20 -34.92 -11.44
C LYS A 545 -38.54 -33.43 -11.23
N GLY A 546 -37.55 -32.58 -10.98
CA GLY A 546 -37.76 -31.14 -10.73
C GLY A 546 -38.63 -30.79 -9.51
N ASN A 547 -38.77 -31.71 -8.54
CA ASN A 547 -39.64 -31.54 -7.36
C ASN A 547 -38.94 -31.88 -6.02
N GLY A 548 -37.61 -32.04 -6.02
CA GLY A 548 -36.80 -32.36 -4.84
C GLY A 548 -36.85 -33.83 -4.37
N THR A 549 -37.65 -34.71 -4.97
CA THR A 549 -37.83 -36.11 -4.52
C THR A 549 -37.09 -37.15 -5.36
N GLY A 550 -36.35 -36.72 -6.38
CA GLY A 550 -35.68 -37.60 -7.34
C GLY A 550 -34.17 -37.43 -7.35
N GLY A 551 -33.47 -38.46 -7.79
CA GLY A 551 -32.01 -38.46 -7.93
C GLY A 551 -31.42 -39.73 -7.35
N GLU A 552 -30.42 -40.28 -8.03
CA GLU A 552 -29.65 -41.44 -7.58
C GLU A 552 -28.18 -41.14 -7.81
N SER A 553 -27.30 -41.69 -6.98
CA SER A 553 -25.86 -41.62 -7.24
C SER A 553 -25.48 -42.51 -8.42
N ILE A 554 -24.23 -42.37 -8.89
CA ILE A 554 -23.67 -43.24 -9.93
C ILE A 554 -23.62 -44.72 -9.54
N TRP A 555 -23.80 -45.05 -8.26
CA TRP A 555 -23.84 -46.42 -7.73
C TRP A 555 -25.27 -46.97 -7.60
N GLY A 556 -26.30 -46.24 -8.06
CA GLY A 556 -27.70 -46.72 -8.08
C GLY A 556 -28.43 -46.64 -6.74
N GLY A 557 -27.99 -45.74 -5.85
CA GLY A 557 -28.57 -45.55 -4.52
C GLY A 557 -28.01 -44.33 -3.77
N GLU A 558 -28.16 -44.30 -2.46
CA GLU A 558 -27.57 -43.27 -1.58
C GLU A 558 -26.11 -43.60 -1.23
N PHE A 559 -25.30 -42.58 -0.94
CA PHE A 559 -23.92 -42.74 -0.45
C PHE A 559 -23.60 -41.86 0.78
N GLN A 560 -22.51 -42.23 1.46
CA GLN A 560 -22.09 -41.66 2.75
C GLN A 560 -21.66 -40.19 2.65
N ASP A 561 -21.77 -39.47 3.77
CA ASP A 561 -21.25 -38.11 3.91
C ASP A 561 -19.72 -38.10 4.08
N GLU A 562 -19.07 -37.07 3.52
CA GLU A 562 -17.62 -36.85 3.62
C GLU A 562 -17.34 -35.49 4.27
N PHE A 563 -17.19 -35.46 5.59
CA PHE A 563 -16.90 -34.22 6.33
C PHE A 563 -15.39 -34.04 6.53
N HIS A 564 -14.90 -32.82 6.28
CA HIS A 564 -13.50 -32.46 6.49
C HIS A 564 -13.40 -31.19 7.35
N PRO A 565 -12.52 -31.13 8.38
CA PRO A 565 -12.43 -29.98 9.30
C PRO A 565 -12.16 -28.62 8.64
N GLU A 566 -11.47 -28.63 7.49
CA GLU A 566 -11.15 -27.40 6.73
C GLU A 566 -12.29 -26.95 5.81
N LEU A 567 -13.28 -27.81 5.57
CA LEU A 567 -14.44 -27.51 4.74
C LEU A 567 -15.61 -27.12 5.64
N ARG A 568 -15.93 -25.82 5.61
CA ARG A 568 -17.03 -25.21 6.38
C ARG A 568 -17.87 -24.30 5.48
N HIS A 569 -19.12 -24.08 5.87
CA HIS A 569 -20.04 -23.12 5.26
C HIS A 569 -19.82 -21.71 5.82
N ASP A 570 -18.55 -21.35 6.02
CA ASP A 570 -18.10 -20.05 6.57
C ASP A 570 -18.20 -18.92 5.53
N LYS A 571 -18.36 -19.27 4.26
CA LYS A 571 -18.35 -18.36 3.11
C LYS A 571 -19.53 -18.65 2.18
N PRO A 572 -20.09 -17.61 1.52
CA PRO A 572 -21.07 -17.79 0.46
C PRO A 572 -20.45 -18.54 -0.73
N PHE A 573 -21.31 -19.03 -1.62
CA PHE A 573 -20.95 -19.75 -2.84
C PHE A 573 -20.25 -21.09 -2.59
N THR A 574 -20.59 -21.73 -1.47
CA THR A 574 -20.17 -23.10 -1.15
C THR A 574 -21.12 -24.08 -1.82
N VAL A 575 -20.55 -25.11 -2.47
CA VAL A 575 -21.27 -26.15 -3.20
C VAL A 575 -21.30 -27.41 -2.34
N SER A 576 -22.51 -27.84 -1.98
CA SER A 576 -22.73 -28.93 -1.04
C SER A 576 -23.82 -29.88 -1.51
N MET A 577 -23.75 -31.13 -1.09
CA MET A 577 -24.76 -32.14 -1.40
C MET A 577 -26.09 -31.87 -0.67
N ALA A 578 -27.20 -32.02 -1.38
CA ALA A 578 -28.52 -32.04 -0.77
C ALA A 578 -28.86 -33.49 -0.37
N ASN A 579 -29.06 -33.72 0.92
CA ASN A 579 -29.37 -35.02 1.49
C ASN A 579 -30.69 -34.94 2.30
N ALA A 580 -31.34 -36.09 2.53
CA ALA A 580 -32.58 -36.21 3.30
C ALA A 580 -32.34 -36.59 4.77
N GLY A 581 -31.07 -36.58 5.19
CA GLY A 581 -30.59 -37.08 6.48
C GLY A 581 -29.14 -37.58 6.38
N PRO A 582 -28.53 -37.99 7.50
CA PRO A 582 -27.15 -38.47 7.51
C PRO A 582 -26.94 -39.63 6.54
N ASN A 583 -25.89 -39.55 5.71
CA ASN A 583 -25.47 -40.56 4.72
C ASN A 583 -26.47 -40.87 3.60
N SER A 584 -27.29 -39.88 3.21
CA SER A 584 -28.29 -40.02 2.15
C SER A 584 -27.98 -39.18 0.90
N ASN A 585 -26.69 -39.05 0.53
CA ASN A 585 -26.30 -38.28 -0.64
C ASN A 585 -26.70 -39.00 -1.93
N THR A 586 -27.24 -38.26 -2.92
CA THR A 586 -27.68 -38.79 -4.21
C THR A 586 -27.08 -37.97 -5.37
N SER A 587 -27.90 -37.39 -6.25
CA SER A 587 -27.44 -36.51 -7.34
C SER A 587 -27.69 -35.02 -7.08
N GLN A 588 -28.48 -34.69 -6.06
CA GLN A 588 -28.88 -33.31 -5.78
C GLN A 588 -27.79 -32.54 -5.04
N PHE A 589 -27.62 -31.27 -5.40
CA PHE A 589 -26.68 -30.36 -4.74
C PHE A 589 -27.25 -28.94 -4.71
N PHE A 590 -26.69 -28.12 -3.83
CA PHE A 590 -27.03 -26.71 -3.71
C PHE A 590 -25.78 -25.83 -3.67
N ILE A 591 -25.98 -24.56 -4.00
CA ILE A 591 -24.99 -23.49 -3.91
C ILE A 591 -25.51 -22.43 -2.95
N THR A 592 -24.76 -22.13 -1.89
CA THR A 592 -25.15 -21.09 -0.93
C THR A 592 -24.91 -19.68 -1.48
N VAL A 593 -25.71 -18.69 -1.05
CA VAL A 593 -25.47 -17.27 -1.35
C VAL A 593 -25.06 -16.45 -0.12
N CYS A 594 -25.15 -17.05 1.08
CA CYS A 594 -24.68 -16.49 2.34
C CYS A 594 -23.87 -17.55 3.13
N PRO A 595 -23.11 -17.16 4.18
CA PRO A 595 -22.55 -18.11 5.14
C PRO A 595 -23.66 -18.87 5.88
N THR A 596 -23.57 -20.20 5.94
CA THR A 596 -24.58 -21.07 6.56
C THR A 596 -23.95 -22.07 7.55
N PRO A 597 -23.31 -21.64 8.65
CA PRO A 597 -22.57 -22.53 9.56
C PRO A 597 -23.42 -23.64 10.19
N TRP A 598 -24.74 -23.48 10.26
CA TRP A 598 -25.66 -24.51 10.80
C TRP A 598 -25.81 -25.75 9.90
N LEU A 599 -25.27 -25.70 8.68
CA LEU A 599 -25.17 -26.82 7.74
C LEU A 599 -23.85 -27.60 7.86
N ASP A 600 -22.90 -27.10 8.65
CA ASP A 600 -21.62 -27.79 8.90
C ASP A 600 -21.86 -29.16 9.54
N ASP A 601 -21.09 -30.14 9.07
CA ASP A 601 -21.16 -31.54 9.47
C ASP A 601 -22.58 -32.17 9.31
N LYS A 602 -23.43 -31.57 8.46
CA LYS A 602 -24.73 -32.12 8.00
C LYS A 602 -24.78 -32.33 6.50
N HIS A 603 -24.13 -31.45 5.73
CA HIS A 603 -24.07 -31.53 4.28
C HIS A 603 -22.62 -31.57 3.81
N THR A 604 -22.32 -32.51 2.92
CA THR A 604 -20.97 -32.71 2.38
C THR A 604 -20.61 -31.57 1.43
N ILE A 605 -19.57 -30.80 1.76
CA ILE A 605 -19.03 -29.73 0.92
C ILE A 605 -18.04 -30.35 -0.05
N PHE A 606 -18.29 -30.25 -1.36
CA PHE A 606 -17.42 -30.85 -2.37
C PHE A 606 -16.88 -29.85 -3.40
N GLY A 607 -17.27 -28.58 -3.30
CA GLY A 607 -16.70 -27.54 -4.12
C GLY A 607 -17.05 -26.12 -3.68
N ARG A 608 -16.44 -25.14 -4.36
CA ARG A 608 -16.73 -23.72 -4.18
C ARG A 608 -16.73 -23.00 -5.53
N VAL A 609 -17.68 -22.08 -5.71
CA VAL A 609 -17.70 -21.22 -6.90
C VAL A 609 -16.55 -20.24 -6.81
N TYR A 610 -15.81 -20.07 -7.90
CA TYR A 610 -14.71 -19.09 -7.99
C TYR A 610 -14.93 -18.03 -9.08
N LYS A 611 -15.88 -18.26 -10.00
CA LYS A 611 -16.30 -17.30 -11.03
C LYS A 611 -17.76 -17.55 -11.38
N GLY A 612 -18.52 -16.50 -11.67
CA GLY A 612 -19.98 -16.59 -11.90
C GLY A 612 -20.82 -16.45 -10.63
N MET A 613 -20.28 -15.90 -9.53
CA MET A 613 -21.04 -15.63 -8.31
C MET A 613 -22.24 -14.71 -8.56
N ASN A 614 -22.09 -13.73 -9.46
CA ASN A 614 -23.17 -12.84 -9.88
C ASN A 614 -24.34 -13.61 -10.50
N ILE A 615 -24.06 -14.70 -11.24
CA ILE A 615 -25.10 -15.56 -11.82
C ILE A 615 -25.83 -16.32 -10.71
N VAL A 616 -25.11 -16.85 -9.72
CA VAL A 616 -25.72 -17.53 -8.56
C VAL A 616 -26.65 -16.57 -7.80
N VAL A 617 -26.22 -15.33 -7.58
CA VAL A 617 -27.03 -14.29 -6.92
C VAL A 617 -28.26 -13.95 -7.77
N GLN A 618 -28.09 -13.72 -9.07
CA GLN A 618 -29.22 -13.45 -9.97
C GLN A 618 -30.24 -14.59 -10.00
N ILE A 619 -29.78 -15.85 -10.00
CA ILE A 619 -30.65 -17.01 -9.88
C ILE A 619 -31.38 -16.99 -8.53
N SER A 620 -30.73 -16.56 -7.44
CA SER A 620 -31.34 -16.49 -6.10
C SER A 620 -32.37 -15.37 -5.91
N GLU A 621 -32.37 -14.37 -6.79
CA GLU A 621 -33.25 -13.18 -6.71
C GLU A 621 -34.47 -13.29 -7.64
N VAL A 622 -34.62 -14.40 -8.37
CA VAL A 622 -35.80 -14.60 -9.22
C VAL A 622 -37.07 -14.78 -8.39
N GLU A 623 -38.20 -14.34 -8.94
CA GLU A 623 -39.50 -14.54 -8.31
C GLU A 623 -39.83 -16.05 -8.22
N THR A 624 -40.21 -16.49 -7.04
CA THR A 624 -40.58 -17.89 -6.72
C THR A 624 -42.03 -18.00 -6.28
N ASP A 625 -42.58 -19.21 -6.37
CA ASP A 625 -43.88 -19.55 -5.79
C ASP A 625 -43.78 -19.80 -4.27
N ASP A 626 -44.91 -20.15 -3.63
CA ASP A 626 -45.00 -20.47 -2.20
C ASP A 626 -44.15 -21.69 -1.77
N PHE A 627 -43.61 -22.46 -2.72
CA PHE A 627 -42.74 -23.61 -2.49
C PHE A 627 -41.28 -23.33 -2.85
N ASP A 628 -40.90 -22.06 -2.97
CA ASP A 628 -39.56 -21.60 -3.36
C ASP A 628 -39.13 -22.06 -4.76
N LYS A 629 -40.08 -22.42 -5.64
CA LYS A 629 -39.79 -22.80 -7.02
C LYS A 629 -39.84 -21.57 -7.93
N PRO A 630 -38.82 -21.31 -8.78
CA PRO A 630 -38.85 -20.19 -9.72
C PRO A 630 -40.08 -20.21 -10.64
N LEU A 631 -40.73 -19.04 -10.81
CA LEU A 631 -41.87 -18.90 -11.74
C LEU A 631 -41.45 -19.14 -13.20
N ASN A 632 -40.22 -18.74 -13.54
CA ASN A 632 -39.60 -19.03 -14.82
C ASN A 632 -38.49 -20.07 -14.61
N ASP A 633 -38.62 -21.22 -15.29
CA ASP A 633 -37.67 -22.32 -15.16
C ASP A 633 -36.24 -21.89 -15.54
N ILE A 634 -35.31 -22.09 -14.60
CA ILE A 634 -33.88 -21.92 -14.80
C ILE A 634 -33.27 -23.30 -14.96
N LYS A 635 -32.56 -23.52 -16.07
CA LYS A 635 -32.04 -24.85 -16.46
C LYS A 635 -30.52 -24.87 -16.51
N ILE A 636 -29.95 -26.03 -16.17
CA ILE A 636 -28.58 -26.38 -16.53
C ILE A 636 -28.60 -26.80 -18.00
N ILE A 637 -27.79 -26.14 -18.83
CA ILE A 637 -27.60 -26.47 -20.25
C ILE A 637 -26.64 -27.65 -20.36
N ALA A 638 -25.48 -27.54 -19.71
CA ALA A 638 -24.46 -28.58 -19.65
C ALA A 638 -23.51 -28.33 -18.47
N ILE A 639 -22.85 -29.39 -17.98
CA ILE A 639 -21.72 -29.27 -17.04
C ILE A 639 -20.44 -29.79 -17.70
N LYS A 640 -19.47 -28.90 -17.90
CA LYS A 640 -18.17 -29.23 -18.49
C LYS A 640 -17.11 -29.43 -17.40
N ILE A 641 -16.50 -30.61 -17.35
CA ILE A 641 -15.35 -30.89 -16.47
C ILE A 641 -14.05 -30.48 -17.18
N LEU A 642 -13.16 -29.77 -16.48
CA LEU A 642 -11.90 -29.23 -17.01
C LEU A 642 -10.68 -30.09 -16.68
#